data_AF-A0A8J3I6N2-F1
#
_entry.id   AF-A0A8J3I6N2-F1
#
_cell.length_a   1.000
_cell.length_b   1.000
_cell.length_c   1.000
_cell.angle_alpha   90.00
_cell.angle_beta   90.00
_cell.angle_gamma   90.00
#
_symmetry.space_group_name_H-M   'P 1'
#
loop_
_entity.id
_entity.type
_entity.pdbx_description
1 polymer ?
#
loop_
_entity_poly.entity_id
_entity_poly.type
_entity_poly.pdbx_seq_one_letter_code
_entity_poly.pdbx_strand_id
1 'polypeptide(L)'
;MALLDERIRQELLALYPELLAAGELRVGADLQRCYDTFRHKFGPEQLRALEGEELLHALHGPNKDSLAYWLEFKDDAEFPSGFGSIAGGSSFKFGLFLKRDTGTWMTGSSQNQVILTRRQAIDKALQQRDQLLAGVALLEGMPAQGTDEDYEYLQQEMDRVAPDVSNAAWAHKYFSLLFPDKLDDYHVLEYQRFHLIKLLQAPPSIEGRYAAGGRFLAIARELEMAVNTLTRLTNHRNGDPHRYWRLGTRGWKSGENIWEQMRDGDYCAIGWSEIGDLSSLTYDDAGRQEIRAKLQEAYPDKHASEIGRISRQFLDFRWSITQGDQVLASDGATVLGIGRVTGDYFYDASSTFPHCLPVEWLSLQPWKQPDQVPDIEGKLTTVYRMKRVQNLIEAERRILDARHDPLLRQKRVQTLSGDVEPLSSASDDFVYERPLELMRSNTDIDEASSLRGWRDYVIQVLEDAEEPLRYVDIATRAIALGMQTRGKTPDKTVIRVLGENPHLFEKVDKGVYGLRGKHYATQEVEFAIPQQRETFHQAFEQDGDEQFDDDKLARVPEPRLSRLIAELRRHVLVEESLVRRIYHALLNGHVILTGPPGTGKTELARLLPEILWRSEDDTAERQNDEATSRQWQTETAYTTTLVTATSEWSTRTLISSIVPVISEARLTYRTQYGHLTEAILHNWMAAKGAPATWHFSKRKYVQNGSSKYKGHWLIIDEFNRAPIDSALGEALTALGNGESLLVPIDGTSVRVPLPKDFRIIGTLNSFDRNYLNQISEALKRRFAFIEVLPPTRVYRLQEQSIVLYKALCDLIHLNSESIKFEEDSTLTWANVVMIGTDSEGSYTCAWEGESTFYQVFTEIAWPLLEVLRVYRQLGTAQVISLVRQMLTPGILNGYTTFDQWLQALDIALCDVIADQLQVLLPDELDVLLWYVRLDADAFIERYNMFLLGLAGKPRRLNAHLEALSNIVESEQGQLLTDEEVEILLGLDEPAVSANILQVAFHLNHPAFKLPQFARRLRSYKAERGL
;
A
#
# COMPACT_ATOMS: atom_id res chain seq x y z
N MET A 1 43.10 30.81 2.53
CA MET A 1 42.40 30.27 3.72
C MET A 1 42.13 28.80 3.44
N ALA A 2 42.04 27.95 4.47
CA ALA A 2 41.52 26.59 4.27
C ALA A 2 40.07 26.68 3.76
N LEU A 3 39.71 25.79 2.85
CA LEU A 3 38.37 25.70 2.28
C LEU A 3 37.42 24.99 3.25
N LEU A 4 37.93 24.05 4.07
CA LEU A 4 37.17 23.34 5.09
C LEU A 4 37.35 23.95 6.50
N ASP A 5 36.30 23.87 7.33
CA ASP A 5 36.39 24.19 8.77
C ASP A 5 37.30 23.18 9.47
N GLU A 6 38.31 23.64 10.20
CA GLU A 6 39.36 22.80 10.80
C GLU A 6 38.80 21.69 11.71
N ARG A 7 37.63 21.88 12.32
CA ARG A 7 36.99 20.84 13.15
C ARG A 7 36.42 19.72 12.29
N ILE A 8 35.81 20.06 11.15
CA ILE A 8 35.30 19.08 10.18
C ILE A 8 36.47 18.35 9.54
N ARG A 9 37.56 19.07 9.23
CA ARG A 9 38.82 18.50 8.75
C ARG A 9 39.38 17.46 9.73
N GLN A 10 39.44 17.79 11.03
CA GLN A 10 39.89 16.86 12.06
C GLN A 10 38.96 15.65 12.22
N GLU A 11 37.64 15.83 12.18
CA GLU A 11 36.67 14.72 12.22
C GLU A 11 36.84 13.75 11.03
N LEU A 12 36.99 14.25 9.80
CA LEU A 12 37.19 13.41 8.61
C LEU A 12 38.55 12.69 8.64
N LEU A 13 39.61 13.36 9.08
CA LEU A 13 40.94 12.76 9.21
C LEU A 13 41.02 11.73 10.35
N ALA A 14 40.19 11.85 11.39
CA ALA A 14 40.07 10.86 12.46
C ALA A 14 39.30 9.61 12.02
N LEU A 15 38.24 9.77 11.20
CA LEU A 15 37.48 8.65 10.64
C LEU A 15 38.25 7.86 9.57
N TYR A 16 39.17 8.49 8.84
CA TYR A 16 39.96 7.83 7.78
C TYR A 16 40.68 6.53 8.23
N PRO A 17 41.51 6.52 9.29
CA PRO A 17 42.18 5.29 9.73
C PRO A 17 41.21 4.25 10.31
N GLU A 18 40.09 4.68 10.91
CA GLU A 18 39.05 3.79 11.46
C GLU A 18 38.36 3.00 10.34
N LEU A 19 37.82 3.68 9.33
CA LEU A 19 37.14 3.04 8.20
C LEU A 19 38.12 2.28 7.30
N LEU A 20 39.38 2.71 7.21
CA LEU A 20 40.43 1.94 6.51
C LEU A 20 40.73 0.62 7.23
N ALA A 21 40.81 0.62 8.57
CA ALA A 21 41.02 -0.59 9.36
C ALA A 21 39.79 -1.53 9.34
N ALA A 22 38.58 -0.99 9.23
CA ALA A 22 37.35 -1.76 9.05
C ALA A 22 37.20 -2.39 7.64
N GLY A 23 38.06 -2.01 6.68
CA GLY A 23 37.94 -2.43 5.27
C GLY A 23 36.85 -1.69 4.49
N GLU A 24 36.30 -0.61 5.05
CA GLU A 24 35.25 0.22 4.44
C GLU A 24 35.78 1.25 3.43
N LEU A 25 37.10 1.44 3.32
CA LEU A 25 37.72 2.32 2.33
C LEU A 25 38.59 1.56 1.34
N ARG A 26 38.55 1.95 0.06
CA ARG A 26 39.54 1.53 -0.96
C ARG A 26 40.41 2.72 -1.34
N VAL A 27 41.72 2.48 -1.40
CA VAL A 27 42.73 3.53 -1.54
C VAL A 27 43.89 3.05 -2.42
N GLY A 28 44.63 3.99 -3.01
CA GLY A 28 45.82 3.71 -3.79
C GLY A 28 45.57 2.75 -4.97
N ALA A 29 46.45 1.75 -5.11
CA ALA A 29 46.47 0.84 -6.26
C ALA A 29 45.18 0.02 -6.44
N ASP A 30 44.46 -0.34 -5.37
CA ASP A 30 43.22 -1.11 -5.49
C ASP A 30 42.06 -0.26 -6.03
N LEU A 31 41.97 1.00 -5.59
CA LEU A 31 41.01 1.96 -6.13
C LEU A 31 41.30 2.26 -7.61
N GLN A 32 42.58 2.47 -7.95
CA GLN A 32 43.02 2.70 -9.33
C GLN A 32 42.71 1.50 -10.24
N ARG A 33 42.99 0.27 -9.79
CA ARG A 33 42.64 -0.98 -10.48
C ARG A 33 41.17 -1.01 -10.88
N CYS A 34 40.26 -0.59 -10.00
CA CYS A 34 38.82 -0.59 -10.30
C CYS A 34 38.46 0.38 -11.42
N TYR A 35 39.01 1.61 -11.40
CA TYR A 35 38.79 2.58 -12.47
C TYR A 35 39.37 2.11 -13.81
N ASP A 36 40.56 1.49 -13.80
CA ASP A 36 41.20 0.97 -15.01
C ASP A 36 40.44 -0.24 -15.59
N THR A 37 39.95 -1.15 -14.75
CA THR A 37 39.04 -2.24 -15.18
C THR A 37 37.77 -1.69 -15.83
N PHE A 38 37.12 -0.69 -15.22
CA PHE A 38 35.91 -0.10 -15.79
C PHE A 38 36.19 0.62 -17.12
N ARG A 39 37.26 1.43 -17.17
CA ARG A 39 37.68 2.16 -18.38
C ARG A 39 38.11 1.22 -19.51
N HIS A 40 38.69 0.06 -19.20
CA HIS A 40 39.02 -0.97 -20.19
C HIS A 40 37.78 -1.61 -20.83
N LYS A 41 36.67 -1.74 -20.08
CA LYS A 41 35.44 -2.41 -20.55
C LYS A 41 34.43 -1.48 -21.19
N PHE A 42 34.26 -0.27 -20.65
CA PHE A 42 33.25 0.71 -21.10
C PHE A 42 33.84 2.07 -21.46
N GLY A 43 35.14 2.14 -21.77
CA GLY A 43 35.77 3.36 -22.25
C GLY A 43 35.18 3.85 -23.59
N PRO A 44 35.50 5.10 -23.98
CA PRO A 44 34.95 5.69 -25.20
C PRO A 44 35.36 4.96 -26.47
N GLU A 45 36.51 4.30 -26.50
CA GLU A 45 36.94 3.48 -27.65
C GLU A 45 36.09 2.23 -27.80
N GLN A 46 35.78 1.55 -26.68
CA GLN A 46 34.92 0.37 -26.63
C GLN A 46 33.49 0.73 -27.06
N LEU A 47 32.93 1.83 -26.56
CA LEU A 47 31.59 2.28 -26.97
C LEU A 47 31.54 2.68 -28.46
N ARG A 48 32.55 3.37 -28.99
CA ARG A 48 32.63 3.74 -30.42
C ARG A 48 32.68 2.52 -31.35
N ALA A 49 33.26 1.40 -30.90
CA ALA A 49 33.39 0.18 -31.69
C ALA A 49 32.10 -0.66 -31.78
N LEU A 50 31.09 -0.36 -30.96
CA LEU A 50 29.85 -1.13 -30.87
C LEU A 50 28.71 -0.50 -31.70
N GLU A 51 28.05 -1.34 -32.49
CA GLU A 51 26.89 -0.95 -33.31
C GLU A 51 25.73 -1.96 -33.18
N GLY A 52 24.55 -1.58 -33.67
CA GLY A 52 23.38 -2.46 -33.77
C GLY A 52 22.99 -3.13 -32.45
N GLU A 53 22.81 -4.44 -32.49
CA GLU A 53 22.43 -5.23 -31.32
C GLU A 53 23.55 -5.43 -30.30
N GLU A 54 24.82 -5.43 -30.74
CA GLU A 54 25.95 -5.57 -29.83
C GLU A 54 26.01 -4.37 -28.89
N LEU A 55 25.78 -3.16 -29.42
CA LEU A 55 25.63 -1.95 -28.61
C LEU A 55 24.44 -2.03 -27.63
N LEU A 56 23.26 -2.43 -28.14
CA LEU A 56 22.05 -2.55 -27.33
C LEU A 56 22.24 -3.50 -26.14
N HIS A 57 22.87 -4.66 -26.37
CA HIS A 57 23.17 -5.62 -25.33
C HIS A 57 24.36 -5.21 -24.44
N ALA A 58 25.36 -4.51 -24.96
CA ALA A 58 26.47 -3.97 -24.16
C ALA A 58 26.03 -2.84 -23.21
N LEU A 59 25.04 -2.02 -23.60
CA LEU A 59 24.49 -0.99 -22.71
C LEU A 59 23.47 -1.58 -21.73
N HIS A 60 22.45 -2.29 -22.23
CA HIS A 60 21.24 -2.65 -21.46
C HIS A 60 20.85 -4.12 -21.53
N GLY A 61 21.77 -4.98 -21.99
CA GLY A 61 21.52 -6.41 -22.11
C GLY A 61 21.23 -7.10 -20.77
N PRO A 62 20.51 -8.24 -20.79
CA PRO A 62 20.13 -8.96 -19.57
C PRO A 62 21.29 -9.70 -18.89
N ASN A 63 22.45 -9.80 -19.55
CA ASN A 63 23.65 -10.46 -19.06
C ASN A 63 24.32 -9.66 -17.91
N LYS A 64 25.32 -10.27 -17.27
CA LYS A 64 26.11 -9.64 -16.19
C LYS A 64 27.25 -8.76 -16.71
N ASP A 65 27.28 -8.49 -18.02
CA ASP A 65 28.35 -7.79 -18.71
C ASP A 65 27.90 -6.46 -19.33
N SER A 66 26.60 -6.14 -19.26
CA SER A 66 26.07 -4.86 -19.69
C SER A 66 26.45 -3.72 -18.75
N LEU A 67 26.56 -2.51 -19.31
CA LEU A 67 26.89 -1.29 -18.57
C LEU A 67 25.87 -1.03 -17.46
N ALA A 68 24.57 -1.18 -17.74
CA ALA A 68 23.51 -1.05 -16.74
C ALA A 68 23.71 -2.01 -15.56
N TYR A 69 24.09 -3.27 -15.80
CA TYR A 69 24.39 -4.22 -14.74
C TYR A 69 25.64 -3.84 -13.93
N TRP A 70 26.71 -3.41 -14.60
CA TRP A 70 27.96 -2.99 -13.96
C TRP A 70 27.78 -1.74 -13.08
N LEU A 71 26.95 -0.78 -13.50
CA LEU A 71 26.70 0.45 -12.74
C LEU A 71 25.81 0.22 -11.50
N GLU A 72 24.87 -0.73 -11.53
CA GLU A 72 23.90 -0.95 -10.45
C GLU A 72 24.19 -2.16 -9.55
N PHE A 73 24.61 -3.30 -10.12
CA PHE A 73 24.55 -4.60 -9.45
C PHE A 73 25.89 -5.34 -9.30
N LYS A 74 26.95 -4.93 -9.99
CA LYS A 74 28.22 -5.65 -9.90
C LYS A 74 28.91 -5.36 -8.57
N ASP A 75 29.18 -6.43 -7.84
CA ASP A 75 29.92 -6.44 -6.59
C ASP A 75 30.66 -7.79 -6.46
N ASP A 76 31.87 -7.83 -7.01
CA ASP A 76 32.74 -9.00 -6.97
C ASP A 76 34.22 -8.59 -7.00
N ALA A 77 35.15 -9.55 -6.98
CA ALA A 77 36.59 -9.28 -6.92
C ALA A 77 37.16 -8.55 -8.16
N GLU A 78 36.46 -8.56 -9.29
CA GLU A 78 36.84 -7.84 -10.51
C GLU A 78 36.44 -6.35 -10.39
N PHE A 79 35.22 -6.08 -9.94
CA PHE A 79 34.73 -4.72 -9.71
C PHE A 79 33.83 -4.68 -8.46
N PRO A 80 34.39 -4.37 -7.28
CA PRO A 80 33.64 -4.35 -6.02
C PRO A 80 32.79 -3.07 -5.85
N SER A 81 31.68 -3.16 -5.11
CA SER A 81 30.70 -2.07 -4.93
C SER A 81 31.22 -0.86 -4.16
N GLY A 82 30.52 0.28 -4.25
CA GLY A 82 30.81 1.50 -3.48
C GLY A 82 31.57 2.58 -4.25
N PHE A 83 31.11 2.86 -5.47
CA PHE A 83 31.41 4.06 -6.26
C PHE A 83 30.09 4.81 -6.46
N GLY A 84 29.53 5.33 -5.36
CA GLY A 84 28.15 5.82 -5.31
C GLY A 84 27.05 4.77 -5.54
N SER A 85 25.86 5.06 -5.01
CA SER A 85 24.65 4.28 -5.27
C SER A 85 23.80 4.93 -6.36
N ILE A 86 23.30 4.09 -7.29
CA ILE A 86 22.17 4.41 -8.18
C ILE A 86 21.00 3.45 -7.94
N ALA A 87 21.01 2.73 -6.81
CA ALA A 87 19.96 1.78 -6.44
C ALA A 87 18.70 2.52 -5.97
N GLY A 88 17.54 1.87 -6.13
CA GLY A 88 16.24 2.51 -6.02
C GLY A 88 15.76 3.09 -7.35
N GLY A 89 14.46 3.42 -7.40
CA GLY A 89 13.77 3.74 -8.65
C GLY A 89 13.54 2.50 -9.54
N SER A 90 12.71 2.65 -10.56
CA SER A 90 12.41 1.60 -11.53
C SER A 90 13.48 1.54 -12.64
N SER A 91 13.53 0.44 -13.39
CA SER A 91 14.46 0.26 -14.53
C SER A 91 14.35 1.36 -15.61
N PHE A 92 13.23 2.09 -15.65
CA PHE A 92 13.06 3.30 -16.47
C PHE A 92 14.13 4.37 -16.19
N LYS A 93 14.84 4.35 -15.06
CA LYS A 93 15.98 5.23 -14.78
C LYS A 93 17.09 5.16 -15.83
N PHE A 94 17.25 4.02 -16.51
CA PHE A 94 18.20 3.83 -17.60
C PHE A 94 17.74 4.45 -18.93
N GLY A 95 16.48 4.90 -19.03
CA GLY A 95 15.84 5.37 -20.27
C GLY A 95 15.53 4.26 -21.26
N LEU A 96 16.21 3.12 -21.19
CA LEU A 96 16.01 1.92 -22.00
C LEU A 96 16.35 0.69 -21.16
N PHE A 97 15.54 -0.37 -21.18
CA PHE A 97 15.86 -1.65 -20.55
C PHE A 97 15.09 -2.82 -21.17
N LEU A 98 15.58 -4.04 -20.97
CA LEU A 98 14.86 -5.27 -21.32
C LEU A 98 14.01 -5.75 -20.13
N LYS A 99 12.70 -5.86 -20.31
CA LYS A 99 11.78 -6.45 -19.33
C LYS A 99 11.98 -7.97 -19.32
N ARG A 100 12.49 -8.53 -18.23
CA ARG A 100 12.97 -9.94 -18.18
C ARG A 100 11.86 -10.99 -18.22
N ASP A 101 10.65 -10.63 -17.84
CA ASP A 101 9.45 -11.47 -17.80
C ASP A 101 8.78 -11.63 -19.17
N THR A 102 8.75 -10.57 -19.98
CA THR A 102 8.15 -10.58 -21.34
C THR A 102 9.18 -10.69 -22.47
N GLY A 103 10.45 -10.39 -22.20
CA GLY A 103 11.49 -10.28 -23.23
C GLY A 103 11.34 -9.03 -24.11
N THR A 104 10.53 -8.05 -23.73
CA THR A 104 10.29 -6.82 -24.50
C THR A 104 11.20 -5.68 -24.06
N TRP A 105 11.63 -4.84 -25.01
CA TRP A 105 12.35 -3.61 -24.71
C TRP A 105 11.38 -2.50 -24.27
N MET A 106 11.79 -1.69 -23.30
CA MET A 106 10.95 -0.69 -22.64
C MET A 106 11.65 0.67 -22.55
N THR A 107 10.90 1.76 -22.69
CA THR A 107 11.32 3.15 -22.43
C THR A 107 10.20 3.97 -21.77
N GLY A 108 10.44 5.23 -21.43
CA GLY A 108 9.48 6.13 -20.79
C GLY A 108 9.67 6.21 -19.27
N SER A 109 8.57 6.16 -18.52
CA SER A 109 8.59 6.23 -17.04
C SER A 109 7.66 5.17 -16.44
N SER A 110 7.76 4.92 -15.12
CA SER A 110 6.88 3.97 -14.43
C SER A 110 5.38 4.26 -14.58
N GLN A 111 5.01 5.53 -14.84
CA GLN A 111 3.63 5.99 -15.08
C GLN A 111 3.24 6.03 -16.56
N ASN A 112 4.21 6.05 -17.48
CA ASN A 112 4.01 6.14 -18.92
C ASN A 112 5.04 5.21 -19.60
N GLN A 113 4.75 3.92 -19.52
CA GLN A 113 5.60 2.85 -20.03
C GLN A 113 5.38 2.72 -21.54
N VAL A 114 6.45 2.60 -22.31
CA VAL A 114 6.40 2.45 -23.77
C VAL A 114 7.16 1.19 -24.13
N ILE A 115 6.50 0.27 -24.83
CA ILE A 115 7.13 -0.92 -25.42
C ILE A 115 7.86 -0.47 -26.68
N LEU A 116 9.08 -0.97 -26.90
CA LEU A 116 9.87 -0.69 -28.10
C LEU A 116 10.05 -1.96 -28.93
N THR A 117 9.91 -1.81 -30.24
CA THR A 117 10.43 -2.78 -31.21
C THR A 117 11.96 -2.89 -31.08
N ARG A 118 12.52 -4.02 -31.51
CA ARG A 118 13.98 -4.25 -31.49
C ARG A 118 14.77 -3.15 -32.20
N ARG A 119 14.23 -2.61 -33.31
CA ARG A 119 14.85 -1.51 -34.06
C ARG A 119 14.83 -0.20 -33.27
N GLN A 120 13.68 0.21 -32.72
CA GLN A 120 13.59 1.42 -31.89
C GLN A 120 14.48 1.32 -30.63
N ALA A 121 14.65 0.12 -30.07
CA ALA A 121 15.57 -0.12 -28.96
C ALA A 121 17.05 0.10 -29.38
N ILE A 122 17.46 -0.40 -30.56
CA ILE A 122 18.78 -0.12 -31.14
C ILE A 122 18.97 1.38 -31.37
N ASP A 123 17.99 2.05 -31.99
CA ASP A 123 18.04 3.49 -32.27
C ASP A 123 18.16 4.32 -30.97
N LYS A 124 17.47 3.91 -29.89
CA LYS A 124 17.58 4.56 -28.57
C LYS A 124 18.92 4.26 -27.88
N ALA A 125 19.47 3.06 -28.04
CA ALA A 125 20.81 2.72 -27.55
C ALA A 125 21.92 3.49 -28.28
N LEU A 126 21.81 3.67 -29.60
CA LEU A 126 22.67 4.55 -30.40
C LEU A 126 22.60 6.00 -29.91
N GLN A 127 21.40 6.54 -29.73
CA GLN A 127 21.20 7.89 -29.19
C GLN A 127 21.89 8.07 -27.82
N GLN A 128 21.76 7.09 -26.92
CA GLN A 128 22.42 7.14 -25.61
C GLN A 128 23.94 7.03 -25.71
N ARG A 129 24.48 6.12 -26.54
CA ARG A 129 25.93 6.00 -26.79
C ARG A 129 26.50 7.34 -27.26
N ASP A 130 25.87 7.98 -28.24
CA ASP A 130 26.39 9.19 -28.86
C ASP A 130 26.38 10.37 -27.87
N GLN A 131 25.36 10.45 -27.00
CA GLN A 131 25.32 11.42 -25.91
C GLN A 131 26.35 11.13 -24.80
N LEU A 132 26.60 9.87 -24.45
CA LEU A 132 27.68 9.50 -23.54
C LEU A 132 29.04 9.90 -24.13
N LEU A 133 29.28 9.67 -25.42
CA LEU A 133 30.52 10.07 -26.09
C LEU A 133 30.67 11.61 -26.19
N ALA A 134 29.58 12.34 -26.38
CA ALA A 134 29.59 13.81 -26.31
C ALA A 134 29.94 14.31 -24.90
N GLY A 135 29.37 13.71 -23.85
CA GLY A 135 29.72 14.02 -22.46
C GLY A 135 31.17 13.68 -22.09
N VAL A 136 31.71 12.58 -22.63
CA VAL A 136 33.14 12.24 -22.53
C VAL A 136 34.00 13.35 -23.15
N ALA A 137 33.67 13.84 -24.35
CA ALA A 137 34.45 14.88 -25.01
C ALA A 137 34.45 16.21 -24.23
N LEU A 138 33.32 16.59 -23.60
CA LEU A 138 33.25 17.73 -22.69
C LEU A 138 34.17 17.55 -21.47
N LEU A 139 34.13 16.37 -20.84
CA LEU A 139 34.97 16.05 -19.68
C LEU A 139 36.46 15.94 -20.02
N GLU A 140 36.83 15.43 -21.20
CA GLU A 140 38.20 15.42 -21.69
C GLU A 140 38.75 16.85 -21.86
N GLY A 141 37.95 17.74 -22.48
CA GLY A 141 38.30 19.14 -22.69
C GLY A 141 38.35 20.02 -21.42
N MET A 142 37.74 19.56 -20.32
CA MET A 142 37.69 20.31 -19.06
C MET A 142 39.08 20.42 -18.37
N PRO A 143 39.46 21.58 -17.80
CA PRO A 143 40.69 21.72 -17.03
C PRO A 143 40.73 20.80 -15.79
N ALA A 144 41.92 20.29 -15.44
CA ALA A 144 42.13 19.40 -14.29
C ALA A 144 41.86 20.04 -12.91
N GLN A 145 41.79 21.38 -12.85
CA GLN A 145 41.38 22.15 -11.68
C GLN A 145 40.28 23.14 -12.08
N GLY A 146 39.13 22.60 -12.51
CA GLY A 146 37.97 23.41 -12.87
C GLY A 146 37.50 24.33 -11.73
N THR A 147 37.19 25.56 -12.10
CA THR A 147 36.50 26.57 -11.28
C THR A 147 35.00 26.32 -11.26
N ASP A 148 34.26 26.97 -10.36
CA ASP A 148 32.79 26.89 -10.37
C ASP A 148 32.21 27.27 -11.76
N GLU A 149 32.80 28.26 -12.46
CA GLU A 149 32.39 28.65 -13.83
C GLU A 149 32.60 27.52 -14.86
N ASP A 150 33.70 26.75 -14.77
CA ASP A 150 33.94 25.59 -15.64
C ASP A 150 32.89 24.48 -15.40
N TYR A 151 32.48 24.27 -14.14
CA TYR A 151 31.47 23.29 -13.77
C TYR A 151 30.03 23.74 -14.13
N GLU A 152 29.75 25.04 -14.06
CA GLU A 152 28.50 25.63 -14.57
C GLU A 152 28.41 25.50 -16.09
N TYR A 153 29.50 25.76 -16.83
CA TYR A 153 29.58 25.53 -18.27
C TYR A 153 29.40 24.06 -18.63
N LEU A 154 30.08 23.15 -17.93
CA LEU A 154 29.94 21.70 -18.12
C LEU A 154 28.48 21.25 -17.95
N GLN A 155 27.78 21.74 -16.92
CA GLN A 155 26.37 21.41 -16.69
C GLN A 155 25.48 21.88 -17.85
N GLN A 156 25.62 23.14 -18.27
CA GLN A 156 24.83 23.70 -19.37
C GLN A 156 25.06 22.97 -20.70
N GLU A 157 26.31 22.64 -21.00
CA GLU A 157 26.65 21.91 -22.23
C GLU A 157 26.21 20.44 -22.19
N MET A 158 26.32 19.76 -21.03
CA MET A 158 25.75 18.42 -20.85
C MET A 158 24.24 18.42 -21.10
N ASP A 159 23.49 19.39 -20.55
CA ASP A 159 22.05 19.51 -20.80
C ASP A 159 21.72 19.83 -22.28
N ARG A 160 22.63 20.51 -23.00
CA ARG A 160 22.49 20.86 -24.42
C ARG A 160 22.80 19.72 -25.38
N VAL A 161 23.91 19.00 -25.17
CA VAL A 161 24.41 17.98 -26.12
C VAL A 161 24.05 16.55 -25.72
N ALA A 162 23.70 16.33 -24.46
CA ALA A 162 23.46 15.02 -23.87
C ALA A 162 22.15 14.96 -23.04
N PRO A 163 20.99 15.44 -23.54
CA PRO A 163 19.78 15.68 -22.74
C PRO A 163 19.14 14.42 -22.13
N ASP A 164 19.25 13.23 -22.75
CA ASP A 164 18.71 11.97 -22.20
C ASP A 164 19.56 11.46 -21.02
N VAL A 165 20.83 11.86 -20.94
CA VAL A 165 21.81 11.29 -19.99
C VAL A 165 22.31 12.30 -18.97
N SER A 166 22.32 13.61 -19.26
CA SER A 166 22.77 14.67 -18.35
C SER A 166 22.09 14.58 -16.97
N ASN A 167 20.76 14.43 -16.98
CA ASN A 167 19.96 14.35 -15.77
C ASN A 167 19.76 12.92 -15.22
N ALA A 168 20.49 11.93 -15.75
CA ALA A 168 20.39 10.53 -15.35
C ALA A 168 21.51 10.13 -14.37
N ALA A 169 21.14 9.56 -13.21
CA ALA A 169 22.10 9.16 -12.17
C ALA A 169 23.10 8.10 -12.66
N TRP A 170 22.65 7.15 -13.49
CA TRP A 170 23.54 6.11 -14.05
C TRP A 170 24.60 6.68 -14.99
N ALA A 171 24.27 7.71 -15.77
CA ALA A 171 25.21 8.36 -16.68
C ALA A 171 26.24 9.19 -15.90
N HIS A 172 25.81 9.91 -14.86
CA HIS A 172 26.76 10.56 -13.95
C HIS A 172 27.72 9.55 -13.30
N LYS A 173 27.23 8.35 -12.94
CA LYS A 173 28.09 7.27 -12.42
C LYS A 173 29.09 6.76 -13.46
N TYR A 174 28.65 6.57 -14.70
CA TYR A 174 29.54 6.25 -15.82
C TYR A 174 30.63 7.31 -15.99
N PHE A 175 30.28 8.59 -15.99
CA PHE A 175 31.24 9.68 -16.11
C PHE A 175 32.19 9.78 -14.91
N SER A 176 31.71 9.62 -13.66
CA SER A 176 32.58 9.66 -12.48
C SER A 176 33.55 8.47 -12.37
N LEU A 177 33.19 7.32 -12.96
CA LEU A 177 34.10 6.17 -13.07
C LEU A 177 35.17 6.38 -14.17
N LEU A 178 34.86 7.16 -15.21
CA LEU A 178 35.83 7.52 -16.26
C LEU A 178 36.69 8.75 -15.90
N PHE A 179 36.20 9.66 -15.06
CA PHE A 179 36.85 10.91 -14.67
C PHE A 179 36.78 11.17 -13.15
N PRO A 180 37.34 10.28 -12.31
CA PRO A 180 37.31 10.41 -10.84
C PRO A 180 38.15 11.58 -10.30
N ASP A 181 38.93 12.22 -11.17
CA ASP A 181 39.68 13.46 -10.96
C ASP A 181 38.87 14.72 -11.31
N LYS A 182 37.73 14.58 -12.02
CA LYS A 182 36.87 15.68 -12.47
C LYS A 182 35.42 15.62 -11.97
N LEU A 183 34.93 14.48 -11.50
CA LEU A 183 33.59 14.36 -10.89
C LEU A 183 33.62 13.59 -9.55
N ASP A 184 32.68 13.91 -8.68
CA ASP A 184 32.37 13.13 -7.47
C ASP A 184 31.49 11.90 -7.79
N ASP A 185 31.30 11.02 -6.80
CA ASP A 185 30.45 9.83 -6.92
C ASP A 185 29.12 9.92 -6.15
N TYR A 186 28.59 11.13 -5.92
CA TYR A 186 27.20 11.33 -5.51
C TYR A 186 26.28 11.57 -6.72
N HIS A 187 25.64 10.50 -7.20
CA HIS A 187 24.82 10.54 -8.42
C HIS A 187 23.41 11.14 -8.24
N VAL A 188 23.10 11.65 -7.06
CA VAL A 188 21.81 12.24 -6.68
C VAL A 188 22.05 13.63 -6.13
N LEU A 189 21.44 14.64 -6.77
CA LEU A 189 21.62 16.05 -6.43
C LEU A 189 21.32 16.37 -4.96
N GLU A 190 20.35 15.69 -4.35
CA GLU A 190 20.03 15.85 -2.93
C GLU A 190 21.19 15.46 -2.01
N TYR A 191 21.90 14.37 -2.30
CA TYR A 191 23.10 13.96 -1.55
C TYR A 191 24.25 14.97 -1.72
N GLN A 192 24.54 15.39 -2.97
CA GLN A 192 25.57 16.40 -3.23
C GLN A 192 25.32 17.68 -2.43
N ARG A 193 24.10 18.22 -2.49
CA ARG A 193 23.74 19.46 -1.78
C ARG A 193 23.74 19.27 -0.27
N PHE A 194 23.23 18.14 0.22
CA PHE A 194 23.21 17.79 1.64
C PHE A 194 24.63 17.73 2.23
N HIS A 195 25.53 16.95 1.63
CA HIS A 195 26.89 16.80 2.16
C HIS A 195 27.71 18.09 2.06
N LEU A 196 27.56 18.89 1.00
CA LEU A 196 28.20 20.21 0.94
C LEU A 196 27.74 21.12 2.10
N ILE A 197 26.43 21.16 2.41
CA ILE A 197 25.90 21.91 3.57
C ILE A 197 26.50 21.38 4.89
N LYS A 198 26.63 20.05 5.05
CA LYS A 198 27.27 19.41 6.22
C LYS A 198 28.78 19.67 6.35
N LEU A 199 29.44 20.08 5.26
CA LEU A 199 30.82 20.56 5.20
C LEU A 199 30.93 22.09 5.28
N LEU A 200 29.80 22.77 5.58
CA LEU A 200 29.65 24.24 5.63
C LEU A 200 29.93 24.95 4.30
N GLN A 201 29.81 24.24 3.17
CA GLN A 201 29.97 24.76 1.81
C GLN A 201 28.60 25.06 1.18
N ALA A 202 28.39 26.29 0.71
CA ALA A 202 27.11 26.75 0.14
C ALA A 202 26.92 26.27 -1.30
N PRO A 203 26.14 25.21 -1.61
CA PRO A 203 26.16 24.52 -2.91
C PRO A 203 25.92 25.44 -4.11
N PRO A 204 26.32 25.03 -5.34
CA PRO A 204 26.13 25.84 -6.54
C PRO A 204 24.69 26.35 -6.70
N SER A 205 24.60 27.56 -7.27
CA SER A 205 23.34 28.25 -7.57
C SER A 205 22.57 27.56 -8.70
N ILE A 206 23.29 27.08 -9.72
CA ILE A 206 22.76 26.27 -10.81
C ILE A 206 22.35 24.88 -10.28
N GLU A 207 21.17 24.41 -10.69
CA GLU A 207 20.71 23.05 -10.43
C GLU A 207 21.30 22.10 -11.47
N GLY A 208 21.89 21.00 -11.01
CA GLY A 208 22.54 20.01 -11.87
C GLY A 208 23.60 19.22 -11.13
N ARG A 209 23.86 17.98 -11.56
CA ARG A 209 24.78 17.06 -10.87
C ARG A 209 26.25 17.38 -11.13
N TYR A 210 26.59 17.83 -12.34
CA TYR A 210 27.97 18.14 -12.68
C TYR A 210 28.46 19.40 -11.94
N ALA A 211 27.59 20.40 -11.76
CA ALA A 211 27.91 21.67 -11.12
C ALA A 211 28.57 21.55 -9.72
N ALA A 212 28.25 20.50 -8.96
CA ALA A 212 28.77 20.32 -7.60
C ALA A 212 30.16 19.66 -7.51
N GLY A 213 30.61 18.98 -8.57
CA GLY A 213 31.79 18.09 -8.52
C GLY A 213 33.10 18.79 -8.16
N GLY A 214 33.32 20.00 -8.69
CA GLY A 214 34.53 20.78 -8.43
C GLY A 214 34.82 21.04 -6.96
N ARG A 215 33.77 21.10 -6.14
CA ARG A 215 33.88 21.43 -4.72
C ARG A 215 34.23 20.23 -3.86
N PHE A 216 33.64 19.07 -4.15
CA PHE A 216 34.10 17.81 -3.56
C PHE A 216 35.56 17.54 -3.93
N LEU A 217 35.97 17.83 -5.16
CA LEU A 217 37.36 17.68 -5.60
C LEU A 217 38.31 18.71 -4.97
N ALA A 218 37.88 19.94 -4.76
CA ALA A 218 38.65 20.93 -4.00
C ALA A 218 38.90 20.47 -2.56
N ILE A 219 37.88 19.94 -1.88
CA ILE A 219 37.98 19.40 -0.51
C ILE A 219 38.86 18.14 -0.50
N ALA A 220 38.68 17.21 -1.44
CA ALA A 220 39.47 15.99 -1.54
C ALA A 220 40.97 16.29 -1.75
N ARG A 221 41.28 17.31 -2.57
CA ARG A 221 42.66 17.83 -2.74
C ARG A 221 43.22 18.47 -1.47
N GLU A 222 42.43 19.27 -0.73
CA GLU A 222 42.87 19.85 0.56
C GLU A 222 43.12 18.78 1.64
N LEU A 223 42.44 17.64 1.55
CA LEU A 223 42.59 16.49 2.44
C LEU A 223 43.56 15.41 1.91
N GLU A 224 44.23 15.65 0.78
CA GLU A 224 45.17 14.73 0.12
C GLU A 224 44.62 13.30 -0.10
N MET A 225 43.33 13.17 -0.44
CA MET A 225 42.64 11.90 -0.63
C MET A 225 41.83 11.83 -1.93
N ALA A 226 41.44 10.62 -2.34
CA ALA A 226 40.54 10.43 -3.48
C ALA A 226 39.11 10.89 -3.15
N VAL A 227 38.37 11.38 -4.15
CA VAL A 227 37.00 11.86 -3.95
C VAL A 227 36.06 10.76 -3.44
N ASN A 228 36.21 9.51 -3.93
CA ASN A 228 35.49 8.33 -3.43
C ASN A 228 35.76 8.06 -1.93
N THR A 229 36.95 8.40 -1.43
CA THR A 229 37.26 8.29 0.00
C THR A 229 36.56 9.39 0.79
N LEU A 230 36.59 10.62 0.29
CA LEU A 230 35.87 11.75 0.89
C LEU A 230 34.36 11.45 1.00
N THR A 231 33.72 10.98 -0.07
CA THR A 231 32.27 10.71 -0.09
C THR A 231 31.87 9.59 0.88
N ARG A 232 32.69 8.54 1.02
CA ARG A 232 32.48 7.51 2.06
C ARG A 232 32.58 8.09 3.47
N LEU A 233 33.61 8.91 3.75
CA LEU A 233 33.76 9.57 5.05
C LEU A 233 32.58 10.51 5.34
N THR A 234 32.08 11.23 4.34
CA THR A 234 30.92 12.12 4.52
C THR A 234 29.59 11.37 4.65
N ASN A 235 29.43 10.18 4.07
CA ASN A 235 28.28 9.32 4.37
C ASN A 235 28.31 8.89 5.85
N HIS A 236 29.42 8.30 6.29
CA HIS A 236 29.57 7.81 7.66
C HIS A 236 29.40 8.95 8.70
N ARG A 237 30.03 10.11 8.47
CA ARG A 237 29.96 11.26 9.38
C ARG A 237 28.55 11.88 9.48
N ASN A 238 27.83 11.96 8.36
CA ASN A 238 26.65 12.82 8.27
C ASN A 238 25.31 12.05 8.29
N GLY A 239 25.34 10.75 8.01
CA GLY A 239 24.16 9.93 7.77
C GLY A 239 23.43 10.31 6.47
N ASP A 240 22.20 9.81 6.33
CA ASP A 240 21.36 10.09 5.16
C ASP A 240 20.79 11.52 5.12
N PRO A 241 20.43 12.02 3.92
CA PRO A 241 19.80 13.33 3.76
C PRO A 241 18.51 13.48 4.58
N HIS A 242 18.43 14.60 5.31
CA HIS A 242 17.28 14.98 6.12
C HIS A 242 16.93 16.45 5.94
N ARG A 243 15.71 16.83 6.33
CA ARG A 243 15.14 18.15 6.12
C ARG A 243 15.28 19.01 7.37
N TYR A 244 15.17 20.32 7.16
CA TYR A 244 15.24 21.34 8.20
C TYR A 244 13.91 22.08 8.25
N TRP A 245 13.34 22.22 9.44
CA TRP A 245 12.00 22.74 9.66
C TRP A 245 12.03 23.87 10.68
N ARG A 246 11.61 25.08 10.29
CA ARG A 246 11.39 26.16 11.23
C ARG A 246 10.12 25.86 12.03
N LEU A 247 10.21 25.88 13.37
CA LEU A 247 9.07 25.80 14.29
C LEU A 247 8.93 27.10 15.09
N GLY A 248 7.74 27.69 15.10
CA GLY A 248 7.43 28.88 15.89
C GLY A 248 7.13 28.55 17.34
N THR A 249 7.86 29.13 18.30
CA THR A 249 7.66 28.86 19.73
C THR A 249 6.58 29.72 20.40
N ARG A 250 6.00 30.70 19.69
CA ARG A 250 4.96 31.60 20.21
C ARG A 250 3.55 31.23 19.80
N GLY A 251 2.64 31.30 20.77
CA GLY A 251 1.23 30.98 20.59
C GLY A 251 0.52 32.10 19.84
N TRP A 252 -0.23 31.77 18.79
CA TRP A 252 -0.85 32.79 17.94
C TRP A 252 -2.00 33.55 18.62
N LYS A 253 -2.65 32.94 19.63
CA LYS A 253 -3.65 33.59 20.52
C LYS A 253 -3.03 34.18 21.80
N SER A 254 -2.21 33.40 22.51
CA SER A 254 -1.71 33.78 23.83
C SER A 254 -0.48 34.70 23.80
N GLY A 255 0.31 34.70 22.72
CA GLY A 255 1.60 35.39 22.64
C GLY A 255 2.71 34.77 23.51
N GLU A 256 2.36 33.79 24.35
CA GLU A 256 3.23 33.01 25.22
C GLU A 256 4.30 32.27 24.41
N ASN A 257 5.53 32.22 24.92
CA ASN A 257 6.65 31.52 24.31
C ASN A 257 6.95 30.25 25.10
N ILE A 258 6.66 29.08 24.54
CA ILE A 258 6.80 27.78 25.21
C ILE A 258 8.20 27.14 25.03
N TRP A 259 9.20 27.92 24.63
CA TRP A 259 10.56 27.43 24.39
C TRP A 259 11.15 26.66 25.58
N GLU A 260 10.94 27.14 26.81
CA GLU A 260 11.49 26.48 28.00
C GLU A 260 10.87 25.09 28.21
N GLN A 261 9.57 24.94 27.96
CA GLN A 261 8.86 23.65 28.03
C GLN A 261 9.38 22.67 26.96
N MET A 262 9.55 23.15 25.72
CA MET A 262 10.14 22.37 24.61
C MET A 262 11.58 21.90 24.93
N ARG A 263 12.41 22.81 25.45
CA ARG A 263 13.81 22.56 25.80
C ARG A 263 13.94 21.54 26.94
N ASP A 264 13.16 21.72 27.99
CA ASP A 264 13.32 20.94 29.21
C ASP A 264 12.63 19.58 29.10
N GLY A 265 11.50 19.49 28.39
CA GLY A 265 10.77 18.25 28.10
C GLY A 265 11.24 17.45 26.89
N ASP A 266 12.27 17.90 26.15
CA ASP A 266 12.82 17.22 24.97
C ASP A 266 11.77 16.89 23.88
N TYR A 267 10.90 17.87 23.59
CA TYR A 267 9.93 17.81 22.48
C TYR A 267 9.81 19.18 21.78
N CYS A 268 9.29 19.17 20.56
CA CYS A 268 8.80 20.39 19.90
C CYS A 268 7.29 20.28 19.70
N ALA A 269 6.58 21.42 19.75
CA ALA A 269 5.12 21.43 19.76
C ALA A 269 4.49 22.57 18.97
N ILE A 270 3.23 22.40 18.56
CA ILE A 270 2.39 23.43 17.92
C ILE A 270 1.02 23.60 18.62
N GLY A 271 0.45 24.80 18.51
CA GLY A 271 -0.81 25.21 19.16
C GLY A 271 -2.08 24.72 18.46
N TRP A 272 -3.16 25.49 18.54
CA TRP A 272 -4.51 25.16 18.02
C TRP A 272 -5.19 23.97 18.75
N SER A 273 -5.19 23.96 20.09
CA SER A 273 -5.85 22.91 20.89
C SER A 273 -7.34 22.73 20.58
N GLU A 274 -8.00 23.72 19.97
CA GLU A 274 -9.42 23.65 19.62
C GLU A 274 -9.76 22.63 18.51
N ILE A 275 -8.78 22.11 17.75
CA ILE A 275 -9.04 21.03 16.76
C ILE A 275 -8.96 19.62 17.36
N GLY A 276 -8.53 19.49 18.62
CA GLY A 276 -8.42 18.23 19.35
C GLY A 276 -7.35 17.28 18.81
N ASP A 277 -7.34 16.05 19.32
CA ASP A 277 -6.38 15.05 18.89
C ASP A 277 -6.57 14.63 17.41
N LEU A 278 -5.44 14.50 16.71
CA LEU A 278 -5.33 14.09 15.32
C LEU A 278 -4.68 12.70 15.16
N SER A 279 -4.38 11.99 16.26
CA SER A 279 -3.73 10.66 16.24
C SER A 279 -4.48 9.64 15.38
N SER A 280 -5.82 9.71 15.35
CA SER A 280 -6.70 8.81 14.60
C SER A 280 -6.89 9.16 13.12
N LEU A 281 -6.29 10.25 12.62
CA LEU A 281 -6.47 10.69 11.23
C LEU A 281 -5.47 10.02 10.28
N THR A 282 -5.93 9.77 9.06
CA THR A 282 -5.14 9.21 7.95
C THR A 282 -4.55 10.31 7.06
N TYR A 283 -3.42 10.03 6.40
CA TYR A 283 -2.81 10.94 5.42
C TYR A 283 -3.45 10.81 4.03
N ASP A 284 -4.77 10.92 3.97
CA ASP A 284 -5.55 10.87 2.74
C ASP A 284 -6.40 12.15 2.58
N ASP A 285 -7.22 12.20 1.53
CA ASP A 285 -8.07 13.36 1.29
C ASP A 285 -9.26 13.48 2.26
N ALA A 286 -9.65 12.41 2.96
CA ALA A 286 -10.65 12.47 4.03
C ALA A 286 -10.06 13.11 5.30
N GLY A 287 -8.89 12.66 5.77
CA GLY A 287 -8.18 13.28 6.89
C GLY A 287 -7.80 14.74 6.64
N ARG A 288 -7.43 15.09 5.39
CA ARG A 288 -7.22 16.49 4.96
C ARG A 288 -8.50 17.32 5.02
N GLN A 289 -9.64 16.76 4.60
CA GLN A 289 -10.94 17.44 4.69
C GLN A 289 -11.38 17.60 6.14
N GLU A 290 -11.17 16.59 7.00
CA GLU A 290 -11.52 16.65 8.42
C GLU A 290 -10.70 17.72 9.16
N ILE A 291 -9.38 17.82 8.93
CA ILE A 291 -8.55 18.89 9.48
C ILE A 291 -9.06 20.27 9.03
N ARG A 292 -9.46 20.43 7.77
CA ARG A 292 -10.03 21.70 7.28
C ARG A 292 -11.39 22.00 7.91
N ALA A 293 -12.25 21.00 8.09
CA ALA A 293 -13.56 21.15 8.74
C ALA A 293 -13.39 21.57 10.20
N LYS A 294 -12.56 20.86 10.97
CA LYS A 294 -12.22 21.19 12.38
C LYS A 294 -11.65 22.60 12.51
N LEU A 295 -10.75 23.01 11.61
CA LEU A 295 -10.20 24.37 11.59
C LEU A 295 -11.25 25.44 11.24
N GLN A 296 -12.17 25.15 10.32
CA GLN A 296 -13.24 26.08 9.92
C GLN A 296 -14.32 26.22 11.01
N GLU A 297 -14.59 25.15 11.76
CA GLU A 297 -15.49 25.14 12.92
C GLU A 297 -14.87 25.87 14.12
N ALA A 298 -13.60 25.63 14.43
CA ALA A 298 -12.89 26.29 15.53
C ALA A 298 -12.63 27.79 15.29
N TYR A 299 -12.50 28.21 14.02
CA TYR A 299 -12.17 29.59 13.64
C TYR A 299 -13.05 30.10 12.48
N PRO A 300 -14.37 30.28 12.70
CA PRO A 300 -15.32 30.65 11.64
C PRO A 300 -15.04 32.02 11.01
N ASP A 301 -14.41 32.93 11.76
CA ASP A 301 -14.06 34.28 11.30
C ASP A 301 -12.82 34.31 10.36
N LYS A 302 -12.12 33.19 10.17
CA LYS A 302 -10.93 33.14 9.30
C LYS A 302 -11.28 32.87 7.85
N HIS A 303 -10.61 33.58 6.94
CA HIS A 303 -10.74 33.35 5.51
C HIS A 303 -10.24 31.95 5.11
N ALA A 304 -10.87 31.35 4.10
CA ALA A 304 -10.53 30.01 3.60
C ALA A 304 -9.04 29.85 3.20
N SER A 305 -8.38 30.91 2.74
CA SER A 305 -6.95 30.93 2.45
C SER A 305 -6.07 30.79 3.71
N GLU A 306 -6.48 31.38 4.84
CA GLU A 306 -5.81 31.19 6.13
C GLU A 306 -6.02 29.77 6.66
N ILE A 307 -7.25 29.25 6.59
CA ILE A 307 -7.58 27.88 6.98
C ILE A 307 -6.77 26.87 6.17
N GLY A 308 -6.65 27.07 4.85
CA GLY A 308 -5.78 26.27 3.98
C GLY A 308 -4.31 26.31 4.38
N ARG A 309 -3.79 27.48 4.78
CA ARG A 309 -2.41 27.66 5.26
C ARG A 309 -2.16 26.99 6.61
N ILE A 310 -3.13 27.03 7.53
CA ILE A 310 -3.03 26.36 8.84
C ILE A 310 -3.12 24.84 8.65
N SER A 311 -4.09 24.37 7.85
CA SER A 311 -4.23 22.96 7.45
C SER A 311 -2.93 22.39 6.86
N ARG A 312 -2.23 23.15 6.00
CA ARG A 312 -0.94 22.72 5.45
C ARG A 312 0.14 22.56 6.53
N GLN A 313 0.22 23.48 7.49
CA GLN A 313 1.20 23.41 8.59
C GLN A 313 0.96 22.19 9.49
N PHE A 314 -0.30 21.80 9.72
CA PHE A 314 -0.64 20.55 10.40
C PHE A 314 -0.25 19.31 9.61
N LEU A 315 -0.55 19.29 8.30
CA LEU A 315 -0.16 18.21 7.41
C LEU A 315 1.36 18.05 7.34
N ASP A 316 2.09 19.16 7.37
CA ASP A 316 3.54 19.17 7.41
C ASP A 316 4.06 18.65 8.77
N PHE A 317 3.56 19.15 9.90
CA PHE A 317 3.99 18.71 11.24
C PHE A 317 3.70 17.23 11.54
N ARG A 318 2.48 16.75 11.24
CA ARG A 318 2.04 15.39 11.62
C ARG A 318 2.60 14.27 10.74
N TRP A 319 2.86 14.53 9.46
CA TRP A 319 3.24 13.50 8.48
C TRP A 319 4.42 13.85 7.57
N SER A 320 4.81 15.12 7.45
CA SER A 320 5.95 15.51 6.59
C SER A 320 7.24 15.69 7.36
N ILE A 321 7.20 16.05 8.65
CA ILE A 321 8.34 15.93 9.56
C ILE A 321 8.46 14.45 9.96
N THR A 322 9.66 13.88 9.80
CA THR A 322 9.94 12.47 10.15
C THR A 322 11.13 12.36 11.09
N GLN A 323 11.32 11.19 11.71
CA GLN A 323 12.52 10.89 12.49
C GLN A 323 13.78 11.23 11.69
N GLY A 324 14.78 11.82 12.35
CA GLY A 324 16.02 12.30 11.73
C GLY A 324 15.97 13.71 11.14
N ASP A 325 14.78 14.25 10.80
CA ASP A 325 14.65 15.66 10.41
C ASP A 325 15.05 16.60 11.57
N GLN A 326 15.58 17.76 11.21
CA GLN A 326 15.95 18.80 12.17
C GLN A 326 14.87 19.87 12.30
N VAL A 327 14.59 20.28 13.54
CA VAL A 327 13.67 21.37 13.87
C VAL A 327 14.42 22.55 14.48
N LEU A 328 14.14 23.75 13.97
CA LEU A 328 14.71 25.02 14.41
C LEU A 328 13.64 25.80 15.17
N ALA A 329 13.63 25.65 16.49
CA ALA A 329 12.70 26.35 17.39
C ALA A 329 13.02 27.85 17.38
N SER A 330 12.05 28.68 16.97
CA SER A 330 12.29 30.05 16.53
C SER A 330 11.25 31.06 17.05
N ASP A 331 11.70 32.03 17.86
CA ASP A 331 10.94 33.21 18.25
C ASP A 331 11.21 34.36 17.26
N GLY A 332 10.25 34.62 16.37
CA GLY A 332 10.39 35.61 15.31
C GLY A 332 11.55 35.30 14.37
N ALA A 333 12.57 36.17 14.39
CA ALA A 333 13.82 36.05 13.62
C ALA A 333 14.93 35.28 14.36
N THR A 334 14.74 35.00 15.66
CA THR A 334 15.73 34.37 16.52
C THR A 334 15.44 32.88 16.61
N VAL A 335 16.35 32.05 16.13
CA VAL A 335 16.35 30.62 16.44
C VAL A 335 16.93 30.45 17.84
N LEU A 336 16.22 29.72 18.70
CA LEU A 336 16.54 29.50 20.10
C LEU A 336 17.27 28.18 20.34
N GLY A 337 16.97 27.17 19.51
CA GLY A 337 17.70 25.91 19.50
C GLY A 337 17.36 25.04 18.28
N ILE A 338 18.17 24.01 18.08
CA ILE A 338 18.07 23.05 16.98
C ILE A 338 17.92 21.65 17.59
N GLY A 339 16.85 20.95 17.25
CA GLY A 339 16.58 19.57 17.69
C GLY A 339 16.53 18.61 16.51
N ARG A 340 16.79 17.33 16.75
CA ARG A 340 16.56 16.23 15.81
C ARG A 340 15.33 15.45 16.26
N VAL A 341 14.38 15.20 15.37
CA VAL A 341 13.17 14.42 15.71
C VAL A 341 13.54 12.96 15.97
N THR A 342 13.11 12.41 17.11
CA THR A 342 13.52 11.08 17.59
C THR A 342 12.41 10.02 17.53
N GLY A 343 11.16 10.41 17.28
CA GLY A 343 10.01 9.50 17.27
C GLY A 343 8.72 10.15 16.76
N ASP A 344 7.60 9.45 16.94
CA ASP A 344 6.30 9.81 16.36
C ASP A 344 5.57 10.95 17.09
N TYR A 345 4.55 11.47 16.41
CA TYR A 345 3.61 12.45 16.96
C TYR A 345 2.84 11.90 18.18
N PHE A 346 2.65 12.74 19.19
CA PHE A 346 1.75 12.50 20.30
C PHE A 346 0.91 13.75 20.65
N TYR A 347 -0.18 13.54 21.39
CA TYR A 347 -1.09 14.61 21.82
C TYR A 347 -1.13 14.75 23.35
N ASP A 348 -0.72 15.91 23.87
CA ASP A 348 -0.78 16.26 25.28
C ASP A 348 -1.97 17.19 25.57
N ALA A 349 -3.09 16.61 26.00
CA ALA A 349 -4.30 17.36 26.34
C ALA A 349 -4.15 18.33 27.53
N SER A 350 -3.05 18.29 28.28
CA SER A 350 -2.77 19.20 29.39
C SER A 350 -2.04 20.48 28.98
N SER A 351 -1.48 20.52 27.77
CA SER A 351 -0.70 21.64 27.23
C SER A 351 -1.53 22.61 26.38
N THR A 352 -1.14 23.88 26.36
CA THR A 352 -1.67 24.89 25.43
C THR A 352 -1.15 24.69 23.99
N PHE A 353 -0.11 23.86 23.82
CA PHE A 353 0.43 23.39 22.55
C PHE A 353 0.41 21.86 22.57
N PRO A 354 -0.76 21.23 22.32
CA PRO A 354 -0.94 19.82 22.61
C PRO A 354 -0.35 18.91 21.53
N HIS A 355 0.02 19.43 20.36
CA HIS A 355 0.53 18.64 19.25
C HIS A 355 2.05 18.57 19.30
N CYS A 356 2.61 17.42 19.66
CA CYS A 356 4.03 17.28 20.00
C CYS A 356 4.76 16.26 19.12
N LEU A 357 6.07 16.46 18.96
CA LEU A 357 7.04 15.52 18.40
C LEU A 357 8.27 15.47 19.34
N PRO A 358 8.76 14.29 19.75
CA PRO A 358 9.93 14.17 20.62
C PRO A 358 11.22 14.53 19.85
N VAL A 359 12.17 15.20 20.52
CA VAL A 359 13.41 15.69 19.90
C VAL A 359 14.64 15.56 20.79
N GLU A 360 15.79 15.26 20.18
CA GLU A 360 17.12 15.41 20.78
C GLU A 360 17.66 16.82 20.46
N TRP A 361 17.83 17.69 21.45
CA TRP A 361 18.43 19.01 21.22
C TRP A 361 19.92 18.90 20.85
N LEU A 362 20.26 19.32 19.63
CA LEU A 362 21.62 19.32 19.07
C LEU A 362 22.38 20.63 19.32
N SER A 363 21.66 21.75 19.51
CA SER A 363 22.22 23.05 19.87
C SER A 363 21.19 23.89 20.61
N LEU A 364 21.63 24.57 21.67
CA LEU A 364 20.82 25.50 22.48
C LEU A 364 21.37 26.94 22.45
N GLN A 365 22.29 27.23 21.51
CA GLN A 365 22.88 28.55 21.36
C GLN A 365 22.01 29.42 20.46
N PRO A 366 21.34 30.47 20.98
CA PRO A 366 20.43 31.26 20.18
C PRO A 366 21.17 32.09 19.12
N TRP A 367 20.51 32.33 17.98
CA TRP A 367 21.00 33.28 16.98
C TRP A 367 19.88 33.97 16.23
N LYS A 368 20.16 35.19 15.78
CA LYS A 368 19.27 35.93 14.89
C LYS A 368 19.62 35.62 13.44
N GLN A 369 18.63 35.26 12.63
CA GLN A 369 18.81 35.17 11.17
C GLN A 369 19.15 36.57 10.61
N PRO A 370 19.98 36.68 9.55
CA PRO A 370 20.43 37.98 9.04
C PRO A 370 19.26 38.86 8.56
N ASP A 371 19.16 40.10 9.07
CA ASP A 371 18.11 41.07 8.69
C ASP A 371 18.28 41.67 7.28
N GLN A 372 19.35 41.33 6.55
CA GLN A 372 19.78 42.04 5.32
C GLN A 372 19.03 41.64 4.02
N VAL A 373 17.98 40.82 4.12
CA VAL A 373 17.16 40.36 2.97
C VAL A 373 15.68 40.61 3.28
N PRO A 374 14.83 41.07 2.33
CA PRO A 374 13.49 41.59 2.63
C PRO A 374 12.53 40.66 3.40
N ASP A 375 12.75 39.34 3.33
CA ASP A 375 11.98 38.33 4.08
C ASP A 375 12.90 37.43 4.89
N ILE A 376 12.61 37.27 6.19
CA ILE A 376 13.14 36.17 7.02
C ILE A 376 12.45 34.87 6.60
N GLU A 377 13.21 33.79 6.45
CA GLU A 377 12.67 32.52 5.93
C GLU A 377 11.63 31.92 6.87
N GLY A 378 10.43 31.61 6.34
CA GLY A 378 9.34 31.03 7.12
C GLY A 378 8.77 31.96 8.21
N LYS A 379 9.04 33.27 8.18
CA LYS A 379 8.40 34.25 9.07
C LYS A 379 6.88 34.22 8.86
N LEU A 380 6.11 34.40 9.93
CA LEU A 380 4.63 34.32 9.96
C LEU A 380 4.03 32.92 9.72
N THR A 381 4.85 31.89 9.49
CA THR A 381 4.47 30.47 9.52
C THR A 381 5.05 29.79 10.77
N THR A 382 4.20 29.08 11.50
CA THR A 382 4.59 28.26 12.66
C THR A 382 5.37 27.04 12.21
N VAL A 383 5.01 26.40 11.11
CA VAL A 383 5.73 25.23 10.55
C VAL A 383 6.16 25.57 9.12
N TYR A 384 7.45 25.44 8.80
CA TYR A 384 7.98 25.76 7.47
C TYR A 384 9.23 24.95 7.11
N ARG A 385 9.23 24.24 5.98
CA ARG A 385 10.43 23.55 5.46
C ARG A 385 11.44 24.58 4.95
N MET A 386 12.57 24.69 5.64
CA MET A 386 13.66 25.58 5.26
C MET A 386 14.40 25.05 4.02
N LYS A 387 14.82 25.97 3.17
CA LYS A 387 15.45 25.73 1.86
C LYS A 387 16.63 26.65 1.58
N ARG A 388 16.73 27.83 2.22
CA ARG A 388 17.83 28.77 1.99
C ARG A 388 19.14 28.21 2.55
N VAL A 389 20.03 27.83 1.65
CA VAL A 389 21.38 27.29 1.90
C VAL A 389 22.10 27.98 3.06
N GLN A 390 22.12 29.32 3.09
CA GLN A 390 22.83 30.08 4.14
C GLN A 390 22.29 29.80 5.55
N ASN A 391 20.98 29.62 5.71
CA ASN A 391 20.37 29.29 7.00
C ASN A 391 20.68 27.84 7.40
N LEU A 392 20.75 26.91 6.44
CA LEU A 392 21.07 25.50 6.70
C LEU A 392 22.55 25.35 7.13
N ILE A 393 23.45 26.09 6.50
CA ILE A 393 24.88 26.13 6.89
C ILE A 393 25.07 26.77 8.25
N GLU A 394 24.35 27.84 8.56
CA GLU A 394 24.42 28.43 9.90
C GLU A 394 23.89 27.46 10.96
N ALA A 395 22.82 26.70 10.68
CA ALA A 395 22.32 25.66 11.57
C ALA A 395 23.38 24.56 11.83
N GLU A 396 24.02 24.03 10.78
CA GLU A 396 25.10 23.05 10.94
C GLU A 396 26.33 23.61 11.65
N ARG A 397 26.66 24.89 11.44
CA ARG A 397 27.69 25.59 12.22
C ARG A 397 27.35 25.58 13.71
N ARG A 398 26.11 25.91 14.09
CA ARG A 398 25.67 25.89 15.50
C ARG A 398 25.59 24.50 16.13
N ILE A 399 25.33 23.47 15.34
CA ILE A 399 25.43 22.07 15.79
C ILE A 399 26.89 21.72 16.05
N LEU A 400 27.81 22.09 15.14
CA LEU A 400 29.25 21.85 15.27
C LEU A 400 29.85 22.58 16.49
N ASP A 401 29.45 23.84 16.70
CA ASP A 401 29.83 24.64 17.88
C ASP A 401 29.35 23.97 19.18
N ALA A 402 28.15 23.39 19.19
CA ALA A 402 27.52 22.78 20.37
C ALA A 402 27.99 21.34 20.71
N ARG A 403 28.78 20.65 19.86
CA ARG A 403 29.29 19.28 20.15
C ARG A 403 30.14 19.17 21.43
N HIS A 404 30.61 20.31 21.95
CA HIS A 404 31.42 20.42 23.15
C HIS A 404 30.65 20.99 24.36
N ASP A 405 29.35 21.26 24.22
CA ASP A 405 28.52 21.80 25.29
C ASP A 405 28.31 20.77 26.43
N PRO A 406 28.70 21.09 27.68
CA PRO A 406 28.53 20.17 28.82
C PRO A 406 27.07 19.79 29.11
N LEU A 407 26.11 20.70 28.87
CA LEU A 407 24.69 20.48 29.18
C LEU A 407 24.08 19.42 28.26
N LEU A 408 24.40 19.49 26.96
CA LEU A 408 23.95 18.49 25.98
C LEU A 408 24.64 17.14 26.19
N ARG A 409 25.89 17.13 26.67
CA ARG A 409 26.59 15.89 27.05
C ARG A 409 25.95 15.21 28.26
N GLN A 410 25.52 15.96 29.27
CA GLN A 410 24.81 15.40 30.43
C GLN A 410 23.46 14.78 30.04
N LYS A 411 22.64 15.48 29.25
CA LYS A 411 21.36 14.91 28.75
C LYS A 411 21.60 13.61 27.98
N ARG A 412 22.53 13.58 27.02
CA ARG A 412 22.84 12.37 26.21
C ARG A 412 23.24 11.15 27.04
N VAL A 413 24.00 11.33 28.13
CA VAL A 413 24.40 10.22 29.00
C VAL A 413 23.20 9.67 29.77
N GLN A 414 22.30 10.53 30.26
CA GLN A 414 21.08 10.10 30.95
C GLN A 414 20.13 9.31 30.04
N THR A 415 20.01 9.68 28.75
CA THR A 415 19.18 8.94 27.77
C THR A 415 19.73 7.55 27.46
N LEU A 416 21.04 7.33 27.63
CA LEU A 416 21.73 6.06 27.33
C LEU A 416 21.85 5.13 28.55
N SER A 417 21.63 5.62 29.77
CA SER A 417 21.77 4.86 31.03
C SER A 417 20.44 4.48 31.68
N GLY A 418 19.35 4.46 30.91
CA GLY A 418 17.98 4.32 31.40
C GLY A 418 17.52 2.88 31.70
N ASP A 419 18.28 2.12 32.48
CA ASP A 419 17.73 0.93 33.15
C ASP A 419 16.81 1.39 34.30
N VAL A 420 15.53 1.02 34.26
CA VAL A 420 14.54 1.46 35.25
C VAL A 420 14.49 0.49 36.43
N GLU A 421 15.27 0.76 37.48
CA GLU A 421 15.03 0.17 38.80
C GLU A 421 13.87 0.87 39.54
N PRO A 422 13.07 0.15 40.36
CA PRO A 422 11.88 0.68 40.99
C PRO A 422 12.18 1.42 42.30
N LEU A 423 11.73 2.67 42.42
CA LEU A 423 11.76 3.41 43.68
C LEU A 423 10.51 3.11 44.54
N SER A 424 10.74 2.55 45.72
CA SER A 424 9.74 2.32 46.76
C SER A 424 10.08 3.08 48.05
N SER A 425 9.05 3.55 48.75
CA SER A 425 9.03 4.11 50.14
C SER A 425 9.83 5.41 50.40
N ALA A 426 9.43 6.31 51.31
CA ALA A 426 8.13 6.60 51.94
C ALA A 426 8.11 8.00 52.61
N SER A 427 6.91 8.42 53.03
CA SER A 427 6.56 9.32 54.16
C SER A 427 6.44 10.85 53.96
N ASP A 428 5.47 11.54 54.61
CA ASP A 428 4.16 11.13 55.21
C ASP A 428 3.25 12.38 55.45
N ASP A 429 2.03 12.18 55.98
CA ASP A 429 1.10 13.16 56.58
C ASP A 429 0.55 14.36 55.77
N PHE A 430 -0.77 14.32 55.48
CA PHE A 430 -1.74 15.17 56.19
C PHE A 430 -3.19 14.65 55.99
N VAL A 431 -3.95 14.54 57.08
CA VAL A 431 -5.32 13.96 57.14
C VAL A 431 -6.36 15.08 57.34
N TYR A 432 -7.57 14.93 56.77
CA TYR A 432 -8.81 15.23 57.51
C TYR A 432 -10.03 14.47 56.98
N GLU A 433 -10.90 14.07 57.90
CA GLU A 433 -11.94 13.03 57.76
C GLU A 433 -13.31 13.56 57.27
N ARG A 434 -14.20 12.63 56.89
CA ARG A 434 -15.67 12.85 56.81
C ARG A 434 -16.41 11.88 57.74
N PRO A 435 -17.43 12.36 58.46
CA PRO A 435 -18.60 11.55 58.82
C PRO A 435 -19.89 12.01 58.10
N LEU A 436 -20.93 11.18 58.19
CA LEU A 436 -22.22 11.24 57.49
C LEU A 436 -23.35 11.92 58.29
N GLU A 437 -24.56 11.90 57.70
CA GLU A 437 -25.89 12.06 58.33
C GLU A 437 -26.40 13.50 58.57
N LEU A 438 -27.70 13.83 58.56
CA LEU A 438 -28.95 13.21 58.04
C LEU A 438 -30.08 14.26 58.16
N MET A 439 -31.11 14.19 57.29
CA MET A 439 -32.57 14.38 57.56
C MET A 439 -33.34 15.14 56.45
N ARG A 440 -34.61 14.76 56.30
CA ARG A 440 -35.58 15.13 55.25
C ARG A 440 -36.70 16.04 55.77
N SER A 441 -37.76 16.19 54.97
CA SER A 441 -39.12 16.74 55.27
C SER A 441 -39.27 18.27 55.07
N ASN A 442 -40.38 18.84 54.58
CA ASN A 442 -41.70 18.35 54.07
C ASN A 442 -42.42 19.55 53.35
N THR A 443 -43.45 19.47 52.48
CA THR A 443 -44.14 18.40 51.69
C THR A 443 -45.05 19.04 50.61
N ASP A 444 -45.51 18.24 49.63
CA ASP A 444 -46.70 18.43 48.74
C ASP A 444 -46.71 19.62 47.74
N ILE A 445 -47.36 19.58 46.55
CA ILE A 445 -48.48 18.75 46.01
C ILE A 445 -48.15 18.23 44.59
N ASP A 446 -48.83 17.14 44.18
CA ASP A 446 -48.86 16.55 42.83
C ASP A 446 -49.03 17.54 41.65
N GLU A 447 -48.25 17.30 40.59
CA GLU A 447 -48.78 17.36 39.21
C GLU A 447 -48.06 16.30 38.33
N ALA A 448 -48.75 15.20 38.06
CA ALA A 448 -48.19 14.07 37.31
C ALA A 448 -48.50 14.21 35.80
N SER A 449 -47.48 14.52 34.98
CA SER A 449 -47.14 13.79 33.74
C SER A 449 -46.16 14.57 32.84
N SER A 450 -45.39 13.81 32.04
CA SER A 450 -44.31 14.27 31.13
C SER A 450 -43.08 14.84 31.85
N LEU A 451 -41.84 14.43 31.55
CA LEU A 451 -41.31 13.63 30.44
C LEU A 451 -40.45 12.48 30.99
N ARG A 452 -40.75 11.22 30.64
CA ARG A 452 -39.77 10.12 30.79
C ARG A 452 -38.60 10.39 29.86
N GLY A 453 -37.38 10.33 30.38
CA GLY A 453 -36.17 10.49 29.59
C GLY A 453 -35.80 9.21 28.83
N TRP A 454 -34.88 9.32 27.86
CA TRP A 454 -34.34 8.14 27.16
C TRP A 454 -33.77 7.10 28.14
N ARG A 455 -33.19 7.53 29.26
CA ARG A 455 -32.72 6.65 30.33
C ARG A 455 -33.82 5.78 30.93
N ASP A 456 -35.00 6.33 31.20
CA ASP A 456 -36.08 5.60 31.87
C ASP A 456 -36.68 4.55 30.92
N TYR A 457 -36.80 4.86 29.63
CA TYR A 457 -37.20 3.90 28.61
C TYR A 457 -36.14 2.83 28.35
N VAL A 458 -34.85 3.17 28.34
CA VAL A 458 -33.77 2.19 28.21
C VAL A 458 -33.73 1.23 29.41
N ILE A 459 -33.95 1.74 30.64
CA ILE A 459 -34.10 0.89 31.83
C ILE A 459 -35.30 -0.03 31.66
N GLN A 460 -36.51 0.50 31.39
CA GLN A 460 -37.71 -0.34 31.26
C GLN A 460 -37.53 -1.43 30.19
N VAL A 461 -36.99 -1.09 29.02
CA VAL A 461 -36.76 -2.08 27.93
C VAL A 461 -35.81 -3.20 28.36
N LEU A 462 -34.82 -2.91 29.21
CA LEU A 462 -33.87 -3.91 29.72
C LEU A 462 -34.37 -4.63 30.98
N GLU A 463 -35.31 -4.03 31.74
CA GLU A 463 -36.06 -4.67 32.83
C GLU A 463 -37.07 -5.69 32.30
N ASP A 464 -37.75 -5.36 31.19
CA ASP A 464 -38.75 -6.21 30.53
C ASP A 464 -38.10 -7.30 29.62
N ALA A 465 -36.81 -7.20 29.29
CA ALA A 465 -36.12 -8.18 28.44
C ALA A 465 -35.61 -9.42 29.21
N GLU A 466 -35.83 -10.62 28.66
CA GLU A 466 -35.31 -11.88 29.23
C GLU A 466 -33.82 -12.12 28.94
N GLU A 467 -33.28 -11.41 27.93
CA GLU A 467 -31.89 -11.42 27.46
C GLU A 467 -31.32 -9.99 27.28
N PRO A 468 -29.99 -9.79 27.25
CA PRO A 468 -29.37 -8.51 26.90
C PRO A 468 -29.63 -8.12 25.43
N LEU A 469 -29.88 -6.84 25.15
CA LEU A 469 -30.34 -6.38 23.83
C LEU A 469 -29.30 -5.51 23.11
N ARG A 470 -29.29 -5.49 21.77
CA ARG A 470 -28.47 -4.53 21.02
C ARG A 470 -29.02 -3.12 21.19
N TYR A 471 -28.16 -2.10 21.17
CA TYR A 471 -28.57 -0.70 21.30
C TYR A 471 -29.61 -0.25 20.26
N VAL A 472 -29.63 -0.89 19.07
CA VAL A 472 -30.64 -0.67 18.02
C VAL A 472 -31.99 -1.24 18.44
N ASP A 473 -32.03 -2.45 19.00
CA ASP A 473 -33.26 -3.08 19.48
C ASP A 473 -33.80 -2.36 20.71
N ILE A 474 -32.91 -1.90 21.59
CA ILE A 474 -33.26 -1.03 22.72
C ILE A 474 -33.91 0.27 22.20
N ALA A 475 -33.33 0.90 21.17
CA ALA A 475 -33.90 2.10 20.57
C ALA A 475 -35.29 1.84 19.93
N THR A 476 -35.43 0.75 19.18
CA THR A 476 -36.69 0.34 18.55
C THR A 476 -37.78 0.05 19.60
N ARG A 477 -37.48 -0.72 20.65
CA ARG A 477 -38.43 -1.03 21.73
C ARG A 477 -38.77 0.22 22.58
N ALA A 478 -37.81 1.12 22.81
CA ALA A 478 -38.06 2.39 23.51
C ALA A 478 -39.02 3.31 22.71
N ILE A 479 -38.88 3.35 21.39
CA ILE A 479 -39.84 4.06 20.50
C ILE A 479 -41.22 3.39 20.55
N ALA A 480 -41.28 2.06 20.54
CA ALA A 480 -42.54 1.32 20.65
C ALA A 480 -43.29 1.56 21.99
N LEU A 481 -42.56 1.85 23.07
CA LEU A 481 -43.12 2.31 24.36
C LEU A 481 -43.53 3.81 24.37
N GLY A 482 -43.45 4.49 23.23
CA GLY A 482 -43.94 5.87 23.04
C GLY A 482 -42.87 6.97 23.10
N MET A 483 -41.57 6.63 23.07
CA MET A 483 -40.52 7.65 23.17
C MET A 483 -40.38 8.51 21.90
N GLN A 484 -40.47 9.84 22.05
CA GLN A 484 -40.36 10.78 20.93
C GLN A 484 -38.92 11.20 20.62
N THR A 485 -38.58 11.23 19.33
CA THR A 485 -37.23 11.49 18.82
C THR A 485 -37.05 12.96 18.42
N ARG A 486 -36.25 13.75 19.15
CA ARG A 486 -35.96 15.16 18.82
C ARG A 486 -34.75 15.30 17.87
N GLY A 487 -34.94 14.94 16.60
CA GLY A 487 -34.02 15.30 15.50
C GLY A 487 -32.62 14.66 15.51
N LYS A 488 -32.35 13.69 16.38
CA LYS A 488 -31.14 12.84 16.35
C LYS A 488 -31.54 11.39 16.12
N THR A 489 -30.66 10.61 15.49
CA THR A 489 -30.87 9.17 15.30
C THR A 489 -31.07 8.48 16.66
N PRO A 490 -32.12 7.66 16.86
CA PRO A 490 -32.49 7.13 18.17
C PRO A 490 -31.37 6.30 18.81
N ASP A 491 -30.81 5.39 18.02
CA ASP A 491 -29.64 4.55 18.26
C ASP A 491 -28.42 5.33 18.80
N LYS A 492 -28.05 6.47 18.20
CA LYS A 492 -27.00 7.35 18.74
C LYS A 492 -27.35 7.93 20.11
N THR A 493 -28.64 8.16 20.37
CA THR A 493 -29.12 8.67 21.67
C THR A 493 -29.09 7.58 22.74
N VAL A 494 -29.44 6.35 22.38
CA VAL A 494 -29.35 5.17 23.26
C VAL A 494 -27.89 4.82 23.57
N ILE A 495 -26.98 4.77 22.58
CA ILE A 495 -25.53 4.58 22.82
C ILE A 495 -25.01 5.59 23.84
N ARG A 496 -25.37 6.86 23.68
CA ARG A 496 -24.96 7.93 24.60
C ARG A 496 -25.50 7.72 26.01
N VAL A 497 -26.79 7.39 26.16
CA VAL A 497 -27.41 7.11 27.47
C VAL A 497 -26.76 5.91 28.16
N LEU A 498 -26.44 4.86 27.41
CA LEU A 498 -25.73 3.68 27.93
C LEU A 498 -24.30 4.05 28.38
N GLY A 499 -23.57 4.84 27.58
CA GLY A 499 -22.21 5.28 27.88
C GLY A 499 -22.10 6.32 29.01
N GLU A 500 -23.09 7.21 29.16
CA GLU A 500 -23.16 8.20 30.25
C GLU A 500 -23.55 7.57 31.61
N ASN A 501 -24.05 6.32 31.63
CA ASN A 501 -24.54 5.65 32.84
C ASN A 501 -23.91 4.24 33.07
N PRO A 502 -22.57 4.10 33.09
CA PRO A 502 -21.88 2.80 33.20
C PRO A 502 -22.01 2.14 34.59
N HIS A 503 -22.71 2.80 35.52
CA HIS A 503 -23.06 2.26 36.83
C HIS A 503 -24.39 1.49 36.82
N LEU A 504 -25.27 1.75 35.84
CA LEU A 504 -26.57 1.08 35.66
C LEU A 504 -26.55 0.04 34.55
N PHE A 505 -25.80 0.29 33.49
CA PHE A 505 -25.75 -0.58 32.32
C PHE A 505 -24.39 -1.27 32.22
N GLU A 506 -24.42 -2.53 31.82
CA GLU A 506 -23.22 -3.29 31.45
C GLU A 506 -23.27 -3.63 29.97
N LYS A 507 -22.10 -3.59 29.34
CA LYS A 507 -21.93 -3.98 27.94
C LYS A 507 -21.54 -5.45 27.91
N VAL A 508 -22.44 -6.29 27.43
CA VAL A 508 -22.25 -7.75 27.41
C VAL A 508 -21.47 -8.18 26.17
N ASP A 509 -21.67 -7.51 25.04
CA ASP A 509 -20.93 -7.74 23.78
C ASP A 509 -20.87 -6.46 22.91
N LYS A 510 -20.30 -6.52 21.69
CA LYS A 510 -20.12 -5.42 20.73
C LYS A 510 -21.46 -4.82 20.26
N GLY A 511 -21.99 -3.92 21.09
CA GLY A 511 -23.25 -3.22 20.86
C GLY A 511 -24.43 -3.81 21.62
N VAL A 512 -24.22 -4.87 22.43
CA VAL A 512 -25.22 -5.52 23.28
C VAL A 512 -25.07 -5.02 24.72
N TYR A 513 -26.19 -4.68 25.36
CA TYR A 513 -26.22 -4.08 26.69
C TYR A 513 -27.30 -4.73 27.57
N GLY A 514 -27.01 -4.85 28.86
CA GLY A 514 -27.92 -5.32 29.90
C GLY A 514 -27.93 -4.39 31.11
N LEU A 515 -28.86 -4.62 32.04
CA LEU A 515 -28.86 -3.98 33.35
C LEU A 515 -27.86 -4.65 34.28
N ARG A 516 -27.00 -3.84 34.87
CA ARG A 516 -25.90 -4.29 35.72
C ARG A 516 -26.43 -4.96 36.98
N GLY A 517 -26.14 -6.25 37.14
CA GLY A 517 -26.63 -7.08 38.25
C GLY A 517 -27.99 -7.74 38.03
N LYS A 518 -28.59 -7.63 36.84
CA LYS A 518 -29.74 -8.48 36.45
C LYS A 518 -29.20 -9.78 35.84
N HIS A 519 -29.56 -10.92 36.45
CA HIS A 519 -29.27 -12.23 35.87
C HIS A 519 -30.25 -12.53 34.73
N TYR A 520 -29.79 -12.34 33.50
CA TYR A 520 -30.51 -12.74 32.29
C TYR A 520 -30.43 -14.26 32.10
N ALA A 521 -31.47 -14.86 31.51
CA ALA A 521 -31.50 -16.29 31.26
C ALA A 521 -30.59 -16.62 30.07
N THR A 522 -29.48 -17.31 30.30
CA THR A 522 -28.55 -17.74 29.24
C THR A 522 -29.18 -18.85 28.40
N GLN A 523 -29.81 -18.48 27.29
CA GLN A 523 -29.87 -19.35 26.12
C GLN A 523 -28.55 -19.27 25.38
N GLU A 524 -27.99 -20.42 25.02
CA GLU A 524 -26.76 -20.52 24.22
C GLU A 524 -27.06 -20.11 22.77
N VAL A 525 -27.00 -18.82 22.49
CA VAL A 525 -26.95 -18.29 21.13
C VAL A 525 -25.48 -18.21 20.73
N GLU A 526 -25.03 -19.15 19.89
CA GLU A 526 -23.67 -19.17 19.34
C GLU A 526 -23.40 -17.96 18.45
N PHE A 527 -22.98 -16.84 19.06
CA PHE A 527 -22.21 -15.84 18.35
C PHE A 527 -20.80 -16.40 18.12
N ALA A 528 -20.53 -16.81 16.88
CA ALA A 528 -19.23 -17.29 16.42
C ALA A 528 -18.16 -16.19 16.46
N ILE A 529 -17.66 -15.92 17.66
CA ILE A 529 -16.30 -15.45 17.87
C ILE A 529 -15.38 -16.46 17.16
N PRO A 530 -14.37 -16.03 16.38
CA PRO A 530 -13.32 -16.95 15.93
C PRO A 530 -12.57 -17.50 17.15
N GLN A 531 -12.97 -18.69 17.63
CA GLN A 531 -12.46 -19.34 18.85
C GLN A 531 -10.94 -19.66 18.79
N GLN A 532 -10.30 -19.46 17.63
CA GLN A 532 -8.89 -19.77 17.36
C GLN A 532 -7.87 -19.04 18.27
N ARG A 533 -8.27 -18.01 19.04
CA ARG A 533 -7.34 -17.27 19.92
C ARG A 533 -7.31 -17.71 21.38
N GLU A 534 -8.30 -18.44 21.89
CA GLU A 534 -8.24 -19.02 23.25
C GLU A 534 -7.94 -20.53 23.26
N THR A 535 -8.07 -21.23 22.12
CA THR A 535 -7.68 -22.65 22.01
C THR A 535 -6.17 -22.90 22.13
N PHE A 536 -5.32 -21.88 22.05
CA PHE A 536 -3.86 -22.09 21.93
C PHE A 536 -3.16 -22.72 23.15
N HIS A 537 -3.81 -22.76 24.32
CA HIS A 537 -3.31 -23.53 25.49
C HIS A 537 -3.88 -24.95 25.61
N GLN A 538 -4.84 -25.34 24.76
CA GLN A 538 -5.39 -26.70 24.71
C GLN A 538 -5.14 -27.40 23.37
N ALA A 539 -4.88 -26.67 22.27
CA ALA A 539 -4.58 -27.22 20.94
C ALA A 539 -3.18 -27.90 20.83
N PHE A 540 -2.39 -27.90 21.90
CA PHE A 540 -1.20 -28.75 22.03
C PHE A 540 -1.50 -30.13 22.64
N GLU A 541 -2.76 -30.43 22.97
CA GLU A 541 -3.09 -31.61 23.78
C GLU A 541 -3.74 -32.78 23.02
N GLN A 542 -4.37 -32.55 21.86
CA GLN A 542 -5.02 -33.61 21.06
C GLN A 542 -4.84 -33.35 19.55
N ASP A 543 -4.04 -34.20 18.88
CA ASP A 543 -4.38 -34.93 17.64
C ASP A 543 -3.15 -35.39 16.82
N GLY A 544 -3.19 -36.66 16.38
CA GLY A 544 -2.41 -37.20 15.25
C GLY A 544 -0.98 -37.71 15.56
N ASP A 545 -0.83 -39.00 15.85
CA ASP A 545 0.49 -39.67 16.02
C ASP A 545 1.30 -39.84 14.70
N GLU A 546 0.69 -39.58 13.54
CA GLU A 546 1.30 -39.80 12.22
C GLU A 546 2.26 -38.68 11.81
N GLN A 547 3.49 -39.08 11.48
CA GLN A 547 4.63 -38.20 11.27
C GLN A 547 5.29 -38.45 9.92
N PHE A 548 5.71 -37.38 9.25
CA PHE A 548 6.44 -37.46 7.99
C PHE A 548 7.63 -36.51 7.95
N ASP A 549 8.50 -36.69 6.96
CA ASP A 549 9.69 -35.87 6.75
C ASP A 549 9.37 -34.57 6.01
N ASP A 550 10.13 -33.52 6.30
CA ASP A 550 9.94 -32.22 5.66
C ASP A 550 10.46 -32.24 4.21
N ASP A 551 9.57 -32.53 3.27
CA ASP A 551 9.83 -32.58 1.84
C ASP A 551 9.47 -31.27 1.12
N LYS A 552 10.06 -31.06 -0.06
CA LYS A 552 9.66 -29.94 -0.94
C LYS A 552 8.24 -30.15 -1.49
N LEU A 553 7.57 -29.04 -1.81
CA LEU A 553 6.26 -29.04 -2.45
C LEU A 553 6.27 -29.93 -3.70
N ALA A 554 5.46 -30.99 -3.66
CA ALA A 554 5.45 -32.04 -4.67
C ALA A 554 4.90 -31.53 -6.01
N ARG A 555 5.40 -32.09 -7.12
CA ARG A 555 4.77 -31.89 -8.43
C ARG A 555 3.61 -32.85 -8.59
N VAL A 556 2.50 -32.31 -9.08
CA VAL A 556 1.29 -33.02 -9.49
C VAL A 556 1.50 -33.53 -10.92
N PRO A 557 1.39 -34.84 -11.19
CA PRO A 557 1.55 -35.37 -12.54
C PRO A 557 0.45 -34.89 -13.49
N GLU A 558 0.80 -34.71 -14.76
CA GLU A 558 -0.20 -34.75 -15.84
C GLU A 558 -0.61 -36.21 -16.07
N PRO A 559 -1.91 -36.53 -16.31
CA PRO A 559 -3.01 -35.61 -16.61
C PRO A 559 -3.79 -35.08 -15.39
N ARG A 560 -3.46 -35.51 -14.17
CA ARG A 560 -4.22 -35.17 -12.95
C ARG A 560 -4.27 -33.66 -12.70
N LEU A 561 -3.16 -32.96 -12.91
CA LEU A 561 -3.10 -31.50 -12.78
C LEU A 561 -4.13 -30.82 -13.70
N SER A 562 -4.21 -31.22 -14.96
CA SER A 562 -5.22 -30.69 -15.90
C SER A 562 -6.66 -30.88 -15.40
N ARG A 563 -7.00 -32.04 -14.82
CA ARG A 563 -8.32 -32.30 -14.21
C ARG A 563 -8.60 -31.40 -12.99
N LEU A 564 -7.61 -31.21 -12.12
CA LEU A 564 -7.74 -30.35 -10.93
C LEU A 564 -7.83 -28.87 -11.29
N ILE A 565 -7.18 -28.44 -12.38
CA ILE A 565 -7.35 -27.09 -12.93
C ILE A 565 -8.76 -26.91 -13.50
N ALA A 566 -9.30 -27.89 -14.22
CA ALA A 566 -10.68 -27.85 -14.69
C ALA A 566 -11.69 -27.75 -13.54
N GLU A 567 -11.46 -28.45 -12.42
CA GLU A 567 -12.26 -28.33 -11.19
C GLU A 567 -12.15 -26.93 -10.54
N LEU A 568 -10.94 -26.40 -10.39
CA LEU A 568 -10.72 -25.04 -9.86
C LEU A 568 -11.44 -23.96 -10.69
N ARG A 569 -11.41 -24.10 -12.03
CA ARG A 569 -12.04 -23.15 -12.98
C ARG A 569 -13.57 -23.11 -12.89
N ARG A 570 -14.22 -24.11 -12.28
CA ARG A 570 -15.66 -24.09 -11.95
C ARG A 570 -15.97 -23.06 -10.87
N HIS A 571 -15.10 -22.96 -9.87
CA HIS A 571 -15.29 -22.07 -8.74
C HIS A 571 -14.88 -20.62 -9.04
N VAL A 572 -13.80 -20.42 -9.81
CA VAL A 572 -13.33 -19.10 -10.23
C VAL A 572 -12.98 -19.15 -11.71
N LEU A 573 -13.70 -18.37 -12.54
CA LEU A 573 -13.47 -18.35 -13.98
C LEU A 573 -12.16 -17.61 -14.30
N VAL A 574 -11.13 -18.39 -14.57
CA VAL A 574 -9.80 -17.93 -15.02
C VAL A 574 -9.30 -18.81 -16.16
N GLU A 575 -8.37 -18.26 -16.94
CA GLU A 575 -7.65 -19.03 -17.95
C GLU A 575 -6.82 -20.15 -17.30
N GLU A 576 -6.78 -21.30 -17.95
CA GLU A 576 -5.87 -22.38 -17.58
C GLU A 576 -4.39 -21.95 -17.66
N SER A 577 -4.05 -21.09 -18.63
CA SER A 577 -2.71 -20.47 -18.77
C SER A 577 -2.28 -19.75 -17.48
N LEU A 578 -3.23 -19.09 -16.81
CA LEU A 578 -3.01 -18.31 -15.60
C LEU A 578 -2.85 -19.25 -14.40
N VAL A 579 -3.73 -20.25 -14.26
CA VAL A 579 -3.62 -21.24 -13.18
C VAL A 579 -2.29 -22.00 -13.27
N ARG A 580 -1.85 -22.40 -14.47
CA ARG A 580 -0.55 -23.05 -14.69
C ARG A 580 0.62 -22.13 -14.31
N ARG A 581 0.57 -20.84 -14.64
CA ARG A 581 1.56 -19.85 -14.18
C ARG A 581 1.61 -19.75 -12.66
N ILE A 582 0.47 -19.70 -11.98
CA ILE A 582 0.39 -19.64 -10.52
C ILE A 582 0.94 -20.94 -9.89
N TYR A 583 0.55 -22.10 -10.41
CA TYR A 583 1.06 -23.40 -9.97
C TYR A 583 2.59 -23.50 -10.09
N HIS A 584 3.17 -23.11 -11.23
CA HIS A 584 4.62 -23.12 -11.42
C HIS A 584 5.35 -22.09 -10.53
N ALA A 585 4.74 -20.94 -10.25
CA ALA A 585 5.28 -19.98 -9.30
C ALA A 585 5.25 -20.53 -7.87
N LEU A 586 4.14 -21.13 -7.44
CA LEU A 586 4.01 -21.79 -6.14
C LEU A 586 5.00 -22.95 -5.96
N LEU A 587 5.33 -23.72 -7.00
CA LEU A 587 6.40 -24.73 -6.89
C LEU A 587 7.75 -24.11 -6.50
N ASN A 588 8.04 -22.88 -6.95
CA ASN A 588 9.32 -22.21 -6.74
C ASN A 588 9.37 -21.30 -5.50
N GLY A 589 8.24 -20.77 -5.03
CA GLY A 589 8.20 -19.85 -3.90
C GLY A 589 6.83 -19.23 -3.66
N HIS A 590 6.81 -18.06 -3.00
CA HIS A 590 5.59 -17.35 -2.63
C HIS A 590 5.00 -16.59 -3.83
N VAL A 591 3.70 -16.28 -3.81
CA VAL A 591 2.98 -15.62 -4.92
C VAL A 591 2.19 -14.42 -4.43
N ILE A 592 2.10 -13.36 -5.23
CA ILE A 592 1.14 -12.27 -5.07
C ILE A 592 0.26 -12.19 -6.31
N LEU A 593 -1.05 -12.32 -6.09
CA LEU A 593 -2.09 -12.17 -7.09
C LEU A 593 -2.50 -10.69 -7.18
N THR A 594 -2.13 -10.01 -8.25
CA THR A 594 -2.51 -8.60 -8.51
C THR A 594 -3.73 -8.54 -9.43
N GLY A 595 -4.45 -7.43 -9.44
CA GLY A 595 -5.45 -7.16 -10.49
C GLY A 595 -6.69 -6.41 -9.99
N PRO A 596 -7.68 -6.18 -10.87
CA PRO A 596 -8.92 -5.48 -10.54
C PRO A 596 -9.71 -6.09 -9.36
N PRO A 597 -10.53 -5.31 -8.64
CA PRO A 597 -11.43 -5.84 -7.63
C PRO A 597 -12.45 -6.79 -8.27
N GLY A 598 -12.81 -7.84 -7.53
CA GLY A 598 -13.81 -8.81 -7.97
C GLY A 598 -13.37 -9.82 -9.03
N THR A 599 -12.09 -9.87 -9.45
CA THR A 599 -11.56 -10.93 -10.35
C THR A 599 -11.29 -12.27 -9.64
N GLY A 600 -11.81 -12.45 -8.41
CA GLY A 600 -11.71 -13.72 -7.69
C GLY A 600 -10.37 -14.02 -7.04
N LYS A 601 -9.41 -13.07 -7.00
CA LYS A 601 -8.05 -13.26 -6.44
C LYS A 601 -8.02 -13.94 -5.06
N THR A 602 -8.83 -13.46 -4.12
CA THR A 602 -8.90 -13.98 -2.75
C THR A 602 -9.49 -15.39 -2.69
N GLU A 603 -10.45 -15.69 -3.56
CA GLU A 603 -11.06 -17.02 -3.66
C GLU A 603 -10.09 -18.02 -4.31
N LEU A 604 -9.43 -17.60 -5.38
CA LEU A 604 -8.37 -18.35 -6.04
C LEU A 604 -7.24 -18.68 -5.06
N ALA A 605 -6.84 -17.72 -4.21
CA ALA A 605 -5.82 -17.93 -3.19
C ALA A 605 -6.19 -19.03 -2.16
N ARG A 606 -7.47 -19.17 -1.79
CA ARG A 606 -7.96 -20.26 -0.92
C ARG A 606 -7.96 -21.61 -1.62
N LEU A 607 -8.55 -21.65 -2.82
CA LEU A 607 -8.85 -22.91 -3.51
C LEU A 607 -7.63 -23.56 -4.17
N LEU A 608 -6.61 -22.77 -4.56
CA LEU A 608 -5.38 -23.28 -5.15
C LEU A 608 -4.70 -24.39 -4.31
N PRO A 609 -4.36 -24.17 -3.01
CA PRO A 609 -3.73 -25.20 -2.18
C PRO A 609 -4.62 -26.41 -1.86
N GLU A 610 -5.94 -26.19 -1.71
CA GLU A 610 -6.90 -27.23 -1.36
C GLU A 610 -7.23 -28.15 -2.54
N ILE A 611 -7.30 -27.60 -3.76
CA ILE A 611 -7.65 -28.36 -4.98
C ILE A 611 -6.40 -28.90 -5.69
N LEU A 612 -5.41 -28.06 -6.03
CA LEU A 612 -4.36 -28.47 -6.97
C LEU A 612 -3.46 -29.61 -6.46
N TRP A 613 -3.34 -29.79 -5.14
CA TRP A 613 -2.54 -30.86 -4.54
C TRP A 613 -3.36 -32.03 -3.98
N ARG A 614 -4.68 -32.08 -4.19
CA ARG A 614 -5.53 -33.18 -3.71
C ARG A 614 -5.16 -34.53 -4.33
N SER A 615 -5.29 -35.60 -3.56
CA SER A 615 -5.11 -36.98 -4.00
C SER A 615 -6.41 -37.52 -4.63
N GLU A 616 -6.33 -38.66 -5.33
CA GLU A 616 -7.53 -39.28 -5.94
C GLU A 616 -8.29 -40.17 -4.96
N ASP A 617 -7.66 -40.59 -3.86
CA ASP A 617 -8.25 -41.48 -2.84
C ASP A 617 -8.97 -40.71 -1.71
N ASP A 618 -8.90 -39.38 -1.70
CA ASP A 618 -9.31 -38.51 -0.58
C ASP A 618 -10.84 -38.36 -0.41
N THR A 619 -11.66 -38.91 -1.32
CA THR A 619 -13.14 -38.79 -1.32
C THR A 619 -13.80 -39.86 -0.47
N ALA A 620 -13.93 -39.59 0.83
CA ALA A 620 -14.80 -40.37 1.72
C ALA A 620 -16.25 -39.86 1.66
N GLU A 621 -17.07 -40.39 0.76
CA GLU A 621 -18.52 -40.12 0.78
C GLU A 621 -19.15 -40.72 2.04
N ARG A 622 -19.53 -39.87 3.00
CA ARG A 622 -20.51 -40.20 4.03
C ARG A 622 -21.85 -39.59 3.65
N GLN A 623 -22.79 -40.44 3.27
CA GLN A 623 -24.20 -40.08 3.23
C GLN A 623 -24.66 -39.78 4.67
N ASN A 624 -25.00 -38.52 4.92
CA ASN A 624 -25.96 -38.11 5.94
C ASN A 624 -26.75 -36.96 5.32
N ASP A 625 -28.08 -37.03 5.42
CA ASP A 625 -28.97 -36.02 4.89
C ASP A 625 -28.83 -34.69 5.65
N GLU A 626 -29.18 -33.60 4.96
CA GLU A 626 -29.09 -32.19 5.40
C GLU A 626 -27.67 -31.58 5.41
N ALA A 627 -27.44 -30.66 4.44
CA ALA A 627 -26.23 -29.86 4.19
C ALA A 627 -24.94 -30.64 3.84
N THR A 628 -24.61 -30.67 2.54
CA THR A 628 -23.42 -31.30 1.93
C THR A 628 -22.09 -30.64 2.32
N SER A 629 -21.65 -30.86 3.55
CA SER A 629 -20.27 -30.62 3.99
C SER A 629 -19.36 -31.76 3.49
N ARG A 630 -18.69 -31.55 2.35
CA ARG A 630 -17.70 -32.52 1.82
C ARG A 630 -16.52 -32.62 2.78
N GLN A 631 -16.38 -33.77 3.46
CA GLN A 631 -15.20 -34.12 4.24
C GLN A 631 -14.07 -34.56 3.31
N TRP A 632 -12.88 -33.98 3.48
CA TRP A 632 -11.70 -34.30 2.70
C TRP A 632 -10.62 -34.89 3.62
N GLN A 633 -10.23 -36.15 3.38
CA GLN A 633 -9.07 -36.74 4.07
C GLN A 633 -7.86 -36.67 3.14
N THR A 634 -7.22 -35.48 3.09
CA THR A 634 -6.16 -35.20 2.11
C THR A 634 -4.77 -35.31 2.72
N GLU A 635 -4.02 -36.33 2.33
CA GLU A 635 -2.61 -36.47 2.77
C GLU A 635 -1.65 -35.62 1.93
N THR A 636 -2.16 -34.93 0.90
CA THR A 636 -1.33 -34.21 -0.08
C THR A 636 -1.69 -32.75 -0.29
N ALA A 637 -2.94 -32.33 -0.03
CA ALA A 637 -3.37 -30.93 -0.16
C ALA A 637 -3.06 -30.10 1.11
N TYR A 638 -3.21 -28.79 1.01
CA TYR A 638 -2.89 -27.84 2.08
C TYR A 638 -4.13 -26.99 2.41
N THR A 639 -4.34 -26.73 3.69
CA THR A 639 -5.35 -25.78 4.15
C THR A 639 -4.71 -24.41 4.41
N THR A 640 -5.51 -23.36 4.62
CA THR A 640 -5.02 -21.97 4.71
C THR A 640 -5.63 -21.19 5.87
N THR A 641 -4.88 -20.23 6.41
CA THR A 641 -5.46 -19.10 7.16
C THR A 641 -5.47 -17.87 6.26
N LEU A 642 -6.64 -17.24 6.10
CA LEU A 642 -6.78 -15.91 5.53
C LEU A 642 -6.63 -14.84 6.61
N VAL A 643 -5.75 -13.88 6.38
CA VAL A 643 -5.65 -12.64 7.16
C VAL A 643 -5.67 -11.44 6.21
N THR A 644 -6.40 -10.39 6.57
CA THR A 644 -6.47 -9.15 5.77
C THR A 644 -5.50 -8.12 6.32
N ALA A 645 -4.62 -7.61 5.46
CA ALA A 645 -3.63 -6.60 5.81
C ALA A 645 -4.29 -5.26 6.19
N THR A 646 -3.79 -4.63 7.27
CA THR A 646 -4.24 -3.32 7.73
C THR A 646 -3.04 -2.42 8.04
N SER A 647 -3.24 -1.10 8.06
CA SER A 647 -2.18 -0.12 8.30
C SER A 647 -1.52 -0.22 9.69
N GLU A 648 -2.15 -0.94 10.63
CA GLU A 648 -1.65 -1.21 11.98
C GLU A 648 -0.70 -2.42 12.04
N TRP A 649 -0.52 -3.16 10.93
CA TRP A 649 0.36 -4.32 10.88
C TRP A 649 1.82 -3.95 11.11
N SER A 650 2.44 -4.69 12.02
CA SER A 650 3.86 -4.57 12.36
C SER A 650 4.45 -5.96 12.62
N THR A 651 5.74 -6.02 12.98
CA THR A 651 6.41 -7.26 13.41
C THR A 651 5.67 -7.95 14.56
N ARG A 652 4.93 -7.18 15.38
CA ARG A 652 4.07 -7.70 16.46
C ARG A 652 2.87 -8.51 15.95
N THR A 653 2.35 -8.16 14.78
CA THR A 653 1.17 -8.76 14.16
C THR A 653 1.51 -10.00 13.34
N LEU A 654 2.69 -10.02 12.69
CA LEU A 654 3.12 -11.15 11.85
C LEU A 654 4.04 -12.13 12.58
N ILE A 655 4.95 -11.67 13.46
CA ILE A 655 5.99 -12.54 14.05
C ILE A 655 5.64 -12.91 15.50
N SER A 656 5.76 -11.98 16.45
CA SER A 656 5.33 -12.18 17.84
C SER A 656 5.25 -10.85 18.59
N SER A 657 4.42 -10.82 19.63
CA SER A 657 4.27 -9.70 20.54
C SER A 657 4.26 -10.17 21.98
N ILE A 658 4.56 -9.28 22.93
CA ILE A 658 4.41 -9.56 24.36
C ILE A 658 3.11 -8.90 24.82
N VAL A 659 2.18 -9.70 25.35
CA VAL A 659 0.89 -9.23 25.84
C VAL A 659 0.75 -9.45 27.36
N PRO A 660 0.11 -8.52 28.07
CA PRO A 660 -0.23 -8.70 29.47
C PRO A 660 -1.40 -9.70 29.61
N VAL A 661 -1.24 -10.68 30.49
CA VAL A 661 -2.27 -11.65 30.89
C VAL A 661 -2.48 -11.52 32.39
N ILE A 662 -3.71 -11.20 32.81
CA ILE A 662 -4.08 -11.16 34.23
C ILE A 662 -4.58 -12.54 34.64
N SER A 663 -3.87 -13.19 35.56
CA SER A 663 -4.27 -14.47 36.14
C SER A 663 -4.16 -14.38 37.66
N GLU A 664 -5.17 -14.86 38.39
CA GLU A 664 -5.23 -14.80 39.87
C GLU A 664 -4.91 -13.42 40.47
N ALA A 665 -5.43 -12.35 39.84
CA ALA A 665 -5.15 -10.95 40.18
C ALA A 665 -3.67 -10.52 40.13
N ARG A 666 -2.81 -11.28 39.44
CA ARG A 666 -1.42 -10.91 39.11
C ARG A 666 -1.28 -10.61 37.62
N LEU A 667 -0.57 -9.52 37.32
CA LEU A 667 -0.16 -9.20 35.96
C LEU A 667 1.03 -10.09 35.58
N THR A 668 0.85 -10.93 34.58
CA THR A 668 1.92 -11.70 33.93
C THR A 668 2.07 -11.22 32.49
N TYR A 669 3.24 -11.44 31.88
CA TYR A 669 3.44 -11.17 30.47
C TYR A 669 3.64 -12.50 29.74
N ARG A 670 3.09 -12.60 28.53
CA ARG A 670 3.20 -13.80 27.70
C ARG A 670 3.46 -13.42 26.25
N THR A 671 4.31 -14.19 25.58
CA THR A 671 4.45 -14.08 24.13
C THR A 671 3.19 -14.58 23.42
N GLN A 672 2.56 -13.72 22.62
CA GLN A 672 1.54 -14.06 21.62
C GLN A 672 2.20 -14.13 20.24
N TYR A 673 1.97 -15.21 19.51
CA TYR A 673 2.50 -15.36 18.15
C TYR A 673 1.70 -14.53 17.15
N GLY A 674 2.38 -14.02 16.13
CA GLY A 674 1.75 -13.36 14.99
C GLY A 674 1.41 -14.34 13.87
N HIS A 675 0.64 -13.87 12.89
CA HIS A 675 0.01 -14.72 11.87
C HIS A 675 0.97 -15.57 11.03
N LEU A 676 2.19 -15.10 10.76
CA LEU A 676 3.20 -15.88 10.04
C LEU A 676 3.80 -16.97 10.92
N THR A 677 4.10 -16.65 12.18
CA THR A 677 4.60 -17.62 13.15
C THR A 677 3.57 -18.69 13.47
N GLU A 678 2.30 -18.31 13.69
CA GLU A 678 1.18 -19.25 13.90
C GLU A 678 1.08 -20.23 12.71
N ALA A 679 0.98 -19.73 11.48
CA ALA A 679 0.88 -20.55 10.27
C ALA A 679 2.08 -21.50 10.08
N ILE A 680 3.30 -21.07 10.41
CA ILE A 680 4.49 -21.93 10.38
C ILE A 680 4.42 -23.00 11.47
N LEU A 681 4.08 -22.64 12.72
CA LEU A 681 4.03 -23.58 13.85
C LEU A 681 2.96 -24.66 13.67
N HIS A 682 1.83 -24.37 13.00
CA HIS A 682 0.82 -25.39 12.67
C HIS A 682 1.38 -26.59 11.89
N ASN A 683 2.44 -26.40 11.10
CA ASN A 683 3.05 -27.46 10.27
C ASN A 683 3.99 -28.41 11.02
N TRP A 684 4.36 -28.11 12.27
CA TRP A 684 5.39 -28.82 13.01
C TRP A 684 4.85 -29.54 14.25
N MET A 685 5.49 -30.63 14.63
CA MET A 685 5.44 -31.08 16.02
C MET A 685 6.39 -30.24 16.87
N ALA A 686 5.89 -29.68 17.96
CA ALA A 686 6.70 -29.10 19.03
C ALA A 686 6.49 -29.94 20.30
N ALA A 687 7.58 -30.28 20.99
CA ALA A 687 7.51 -31.03 22.24
C ALA A 687 6.72 -30.25 23.32
N LYS A 688 5.91 -30.95 24.12
CA LYS A 688 5.17 -30.34 25.25
C LYS A 688 6.18 -29.68 26.22
N GLY A 689 6.22 -28.36 26.25
CA GLY A 689 7.18 -27.58 27.04
C GLY A 689 7.27 -26.12 26.62
N ALA A 690 8.14 -25.36 27.30
CA ALA A 690 8.43 -23.97 26.94
C ALA A 690 9.16 -23.89 25.59
N PRO A 691 9.13 -22.76 24.87
CA PRO A 691 9.71 -22.68 23.51
C PRO A 691 11.21 -22.99 23.41
N ALA A 692 11.95 -22.88 24.53
CA ALA A 692 13.35 -23.33 24.63
C ALA A 692 13.56 -24.85 24.49
N THR A 693 12.50 -25.66 24.63
CA THR A 693 12.53 -27.14 24.48
C THR A 693 11.92 -27.63 23.17
N TRP A 694 11.67 -26.74 22.21
CA TRP A 694 11.11 -27.12 20.91
C TRP A 694 12.15 -27.80 20.02
N HIS A 695 11.79 -28.99 19.50
CA HIS A 695 12.61 -29.77 18.58
C HIS A 695 11.81 -30.08 17.31
N PHE A 696 12.05 -29.29 16.27
CA PHE A 696 11.36 -29.35 14.98
C PHE A 696 11.90 -30.48 14.08
N SER A 697 11.78 -31.73 14.53
CA SER A 697 12.37 -32.90 13.85
C SER A 697 11.43 -33.60 12.87
N LYS A 698 10.10 -33.41 13.00
CA LYS A 698 9.08 -34.07 12.17
C LYS A 698 7.91 -33.14 11.88
N ARG A 699 7.32 -33.29 10.70
CA ARG A 699 6.08 -32.65 10.29
C ARG A 699 4.89 -33.42 10.85
N LYS A 700 3.77 -32.73 11.01
CA LYS A 700 2.46 -33.32 11.36
C LYS A 700 1.41 -32.94 10.33
N TYR A 701 0.40 -33.78 10.18
CA TYR A 701 -0.82 -33.42 9.47
C TYR A 701 -1.59 -32.34 10.24
N VAL A 702 -2.34 -31.53 9.50
CA VAL A 702 -3.12 -30.41 10.04
C VAL A 702 -4.60 -30.74 9.90
N GLN A 703 -5.34 -30.71 11.01
CA GLN A 703 -6.79 -30.84 11.01
C GLN A 703 -7.42 -29.45 10.84
N ASN A 704 -8.39 -29.34 9.93
CA ASN A 704 -9.25 -28.16 9.83
C ASN A 704 -10.72 -28.62 9.72
N GLY A 705 -11.53 -28.25 10.71
CA GLY A 705 -12.85 -28.84 10.93
C GLY A 705 -12.73 -30.35 11.14
N SER A 706 -13.28 -31.13 10.20
CA SER A 706 -13.19 -32.60 10.18
C SER A 706 -12.38 -33.15 8.99
N SER A 707 -11.58 -32.30 8.35
CA SER A 707 -10.74 -32.64 7.19
C SER A 707 -9.26 -32.61 7.54
N LYS A 708 -8.51 -33.61 7.06
CA LYS A 708 -7.05 -33.79 7.26
C LYS A 708 -6.32 -33.18 6.07
N TYR A 709 -5.24 -32.45 6.33
CA TYR A 709 -4.38 -31.81 5.33
C TYR A 709 -2.91 -32.08 5.58
N LYS A 710 -2.09 -32.08 4.52
CA LYS A 710 -0.63 -32.22 4.62
C LYS A 710 0.03 -31.07 5.39
N GLY A 711 -0.50 -29.86 5.24
CA GLY A 711 0.09 -28.69 5.87
C GLY A 711 -0.80 -27.46 5.79
N HIS A 712 -0.26 -26.36 6.31
CA HIS A 712 -0.98 -25.10 6.52
C HIS A 712 -0.24 -23.94 5.86
N TRP A 713 -0.89 -23.19 4.98
CA TRP A 713 -0.33 -22.01 4.31
C TRP A 713 -0.96 -20.70 4.80
N LEU A 714 -0.32 -19.57 4.49
CA LEU A 714 -0.82 -18.25 4.86
C LEU A 714 -1.33 -17.49 3.62
N ILE A 715 -2.53 -16.91 3.69
CA ILE A 715 -3.04 -15.97 2.69
C ILE A 715 -3.09 -14.58 3.32
N ILE A 716 -2.46 -13.60 2.66
CA ILE A 716 -2.47 -12.19 3.07
C ILE A 716 -3.29 -11.40 2.05
N ASP A 717 -4.54 -11.13 2.40
CA ASP A 717 -5.49 -10.38 1.58
C ASP A 717 -5.23 -8.87 1.68
N GLU A 718 -5.48 -8.10 0.61
CA GLU A 718 -5.29 -6.64 0.57
C GLU A 718 -3.85 -6.18 0.94
N PHE A 719 -2.86 -6.94 0.48
CA PHE A 719 -1.42 -6.87 0.83
C PHE A 719 -0.82 -5.45 0.77
N ASN A 720 -1.37 -4.56 -0.06
CA ASN A 720 -0.95 -3.15 -0.18
C ASN A 720 -1.42 -2.22 0.95
N ARG A 721 -2.29 -2.66 1.86
CA ARG A 721 -2.86 -1.83 2.93
C ARG A 721 -2.02 -1.80 4.22
N ALA A 722 -0.95 -2.57 4.27
CA ALA A 722 0.00 -2.62 5.38
C ALA A 722 1.41 -2.22 4.93
N PRO A 723 2.26 -1.69 5.83
CA PRO A 723 3.69 -1.55 5.59
C PRO A 723 4.37 -2.93 5.69
N ILE A 724 4.06 -3.84 4.76
CA ILE A 724 4.42 -5.26 4.84
C ILE A 724 5.93 -5.49 5.01
N ASP A 725 6.77 -4.67 4.38
CA ASP A 725 8.23 -4.75 4.53
C ASP A 725 8.66 -4.60 6.01
N SER A 726 8.12 -3.60 6.71
CA SER A 726 8.34 -3.40 8.15
C SER A 726 7.64 -4.46 9.01
N ALA A 727 6.46 -4.94 8.57
CA ALA A 727 5.72 -5.95 9.31
C ALA A 727 6.38 -7.34 9.26
N LEU A 728 7.02 -7.71 8.14
CA LEU A 728 7.83 -8.91 8.03
C LEU A 728 9.20 -8.75 8.69
N GLY A 729 9.85 -7.59 8.52
CA GLY A 729 11.18 -7.33 9.08
C GLY A 729 12.19 -8.40 8.67
N GLU A 730 12.87 -8.99 9.65
CA GLU A 730 13.88 -10.04 9.42
C GLU A 730 13.31 -11.31 8.76
N ALA A 731 11.99 -11.54 8.80
CA ALA A 731 11.36 -12.68 8.13
C ALA A 731 11.56 -12.68 6.60
N LEU A 732 11.81 -11.52 5.98
CA LEU A 732 12.15 -11.41 4.55
C LEU A 732 13.42 -12.20 4.16
N THR A 733 14.34 -12.40 5.11
CA THR A 733 15.54 -13.24 4.92
C THR A 733 15.17 -14.72 4.96
N ALA A 734 14.36 -15.13 5.94
CA ALA A 734 13.90 -16.51 6.09
C ALA A 734 13.09 -17.00 4.87
N LEU A 735 12.16 -16.16 4.38
CA LEU A 735 11.38 -16.40 3.16
C LEU A 735 12.24 -16.45 1.87
N GLY A 736 13.50 -16.00 1.94
CA GLY A 736 14.42 -15.98 0.80
C GLY A 736 15.31 -17.19 0.67
N ASN A 737 15.82 -17.66 1.80
CA ASN A 737 16.79 -18.76 1.83
C ASN A 737 16.12 -20.09 2.22
N GLY A 738 14.88 -20.06 2.72
CA GLY A 738 14.16 -21.26 3.19
C GLY A 738 14.74 -21.84 4.48
N GLU A 739 15.34 -20.99 5.32
CA GLU A 739 16.05 -21.40 6.54
C GLU A 739 15.13 -21.45 7.77
N SER A 740 15.13 -20.40 8.59
CA SER A 740 14.36 -20.34 9.84
C SER A 740 13.95 -18.91 10.15
N LEU A 741 12.72 -18.74 10.62
CA LEU A 741 12.22 -17.51 11.19
C LEU A 741 12.81 -17.32 12.59
N LEU A 742 13.36 -16.15 12.87
CA LEU A 742 13.73 -15.76 14.23
C LEU A 742 12.49 -15.20 14.93
N VAL A 743 12.04 -15.88 15.99
CA VAL A 743 10.84 -15.51 16.76
C VAL A 743 11.29 -15.03 18.15
N PRO A 744 11.09 -13.75 18.51
CA PRO A 744 11.27 -13.26 19.88
C PRO A 744 10.28 -13.91 20.83
N ILE A 745 10.78 -14.47 21.95
CA ILE A 745 9.97 -15.16 22.97
C ILE A 745 10.57 -14.87 24.35
N ASP A 746 9.76 -14.26 25.23
CA ASP A 746 10.01 -14.12 26.68
C ASP A 746 11.46 -13.65 27.02
N GLY A 747 11.95 -12.63 26.32
CA GLY A 747 13.31 -12.06 26.50
C GLY A 747 14.44 -12.78 25.76
N THR A 748 14.13 -13.83 24.99
CA THR A 748 15.06 -14.59 24.14
C THR A 748 14.58 -14.63 22.69
N SER A 749 15.25 -15.39 21.82
CA SER A 749 14.78 -15.61 20.45
C SER A 749 15.01 -17.06 20.01
N VAL A 750 13.97 -17.68 19.44
CA VAL A 750 13.97 -19.07 18.98
C VAL A 750 13.98 -19.10 17.45
N ARG A 751 14.76 -20.00 16.86
CA ARG A 751 14.75 -20.24 15.41
C ARG A 751 13.70 -21.31 15.08
N VAL A 752 12.66 -20.92 14.34
CA VAL A 752 11.59 -21.81 13.87
C VAL A 752 11.82 -22.10 12.39
N PRO A 753 12.11 -23.34 11.97
CA PRO A 753 12.38 -23.65 10.56
C PRO A 753 11.15 -23.43 9.69
N LEU A 754 11.36 -22.92 8.48
CA LEU A 754 10.29 -22.82 7.49
C LEU A 754 10.11 -24.21 6.83
N PRO A 755 8.90 -24.78 6.81
CA PRO A 755 8.66 -26.03 6.09
C PRO A 755 8.90 -25.85 4.58
N LYS A 756 9.55 -26.81 3.91
CA LYS A 756 9.96 -26.67 2.50
C LYS A 756 8.78 -26.56 1.51
N ASP A 757 7.61 -27.03 1.92
CA ASP A 757 6.35 -26.92 1.19
C ASP A 757 5.45 -25.74 1.65
N PHE A 758 5.84 -24.98 2.68
CA PHE A 758 5.09 -23.81 3.16
C PHE A 758 5.06 -22.68 2.12
N ARG A 759 3.90 -22.08 1.90
CA ARG A 759 3.74 -20.93 0.99
C ARG A 759 2.94 -19.81 1.62
N ILE A 760 3.11 -18.64 1.01
CA ILE A 760 2.35 -17.42 1.29
C ILE A 760 1.74 -16.99 -0.04
N ILE A 761 0.44 -16.71 -0.04
CA ILE A 761 -0.28 -16.15 -1.19
C ILE A 761 -0.80 -14.77 -0.79
N GLY A 762 -0.24 -13.71 -1.36
CA GLY A 762 -0.77 -12.36 -1.19
C GLY A 762 -1.84 -12.05 -2.25
N THR A 763 -2.79 -11.17 -1.94
CA THR A 763 -3.68 -10.56 -2.93
C THR A 763 -3.52 -9.04 -2.93
N LEU A 764 -3.65 -8.39 -4.09
CA LEU A 764 -3.44 -6.95 -4.20
C LEU A 764 -4.37 -6.34 -5.26
N ASN A 765 -5.04 -5.25 -4.90
CA ASN A 765 -5.89 -4.51 -5.84
C ASN A 765 -5.06 -3.54 -6.69
N SER A 766 -5.05 -3.74 -8.01
CA SER A 766 -4.27 -2.91 -8.95
C SER A 766 -4.82 -1.50 -9.16
N PHE A 767 -5.88 -1.10 -8.44
CA PHE A 767 -6.49 0.22 -8.52
C PHE A 767 -6.24 1.14 -7.31
N ASP A 768 -5.58 0.66 -6.24
CA ASP A 768 -5.20 1.49 -5.10
C ASP A 768 -4.02 2.41 -5.44
N ARG A 769 -4.32 3.49 -6.19
CA ARG A 769 -3.37 4.53 -6.62
C ARG A 769 -2.58 5.15 -5.45
N ASN A 770 -3.10 5.07 -4.22
CA ASN A 770 -2.47 5.58 -3.02
C ASN A 770 -1.35 4.66 -2.47
N TYR A 771 -1.31 3.37 -2.84
CA TYR A 771 -0.39 2.38 -2.26
C TYR A 771 0.44 1.59 -3.29
N LEU A 772 0.14 1.69 -4.60
CA LEU A 772 0.85 1.01 -5.69
C LEU A 772 2.36 1.29 -5.82
N ASN A 773 2.89 2.26 -5.07
CA ASN A 773 4.31 2.65 -5.09
C ASN A 773 5.12 2.16 -3.87
N GLN A 774 4.58 1.26 -3.02
CA GLN A 774 5.19 0.87 -1.73
C GLN A 774 5.53 -0.62 -1.57
N ILE A 775 5.76 -1.37 -2.65
CA ILE A 775 6.32 -2.73 -2.56
C ILE A 775 7.83 -2.69 -2.76
N SER A 776 8.61 -3.07 -1.73
CA SER A 776 10.07 -3.07 -1.84
C SER A 776 10.63 -4.05 -2.89
N GLU A 777 11.84 -3.76 -3.36
CA GLU A 777 12.63 -4.68 -4.17
C GLU A 777 13.03 -5.96 -3.39
N ALA A 778 13.07 -5.92 -2.05
CA ALA A 778 13.27 -7.12 -1.26
C ALA A 778 12.08 -8.07 -1.43
N LEU A 779 10.85 -7.56 -1.33
CA LEU A 779 9.64 -8.35 -1.47
C LEU A 779 9.45 -8.89 -2.89
N LYS A 780 9.75 -8.08 -3.92
CA LYS A 780 9.75 -8.52 -5.34
C LYS A 780 10.74 -9.65 -5.65
N ARG A 781 11.78 -9.85 -4.84
CA ARG A 781 12.73 -10.98 -4.96
C ARG A 781 12.28 -12.24 -4.23
N ARG A 782 11.13 -12.22 -3.55
CA ARG A 782 10.60 -13.31 -2.71
C ARG A 782 9.23 -13.81 -3.16
N PHE A 783 8.44 -12.95 -3.79
CA PHE A 783 7.11 -13.25 -4.31
C PHE A 783 7.09 -13.12 -5.83
N ALA A 784 6.51 -14.10 -6.51
CA ALA A 784 6.16 -13.97 -7.93
C ALA A 784 4.85 -13.18 -8.07
N PHE A 785 4.87 -12.12 -8.88
CA PHE A 785 3.70 -11.28 -9.13
C PHE A 785 2.95 -11.79 -10.35
N ILE A 786 1.66 -12.09 -10.19
CA ILE A 786 0.82 -12.65 -11.24
C ILE A 786 -0.48 -11.86 -11.30
N GLU A 787 -0.77 -11.29 -12.47
CA GLU A 787 -1.97 -10.49 -12.69
C GLU A 787 -3.18 -11.35 -13.08
N VAL A 788 -4.29 -11.11 -12.39
CA VAL A 788 -5.58 -11.78 -12.55
C VAL A 788 -6.59 -10.77 -13.08
N LEU A 789 -6.75 -10.76 -14.41
CA LEU A 789 -7.69 -9.91 -15.14
C LEU A 789 -9.11 -10.53 -15.17
N PRO A 790 -10.17 -9.75 -15.46
CA PRO A 790 -11.49 -10.31 -15.76
C PRO A 790 -11.46 -11.20 -17.01
N PRO A 791 -12.41 -12.14 -17.17
CA PRO A 791 -12.55 -12.94 -18.39
C PRO A 791 -12.72 -12.08 -19.64
N THR A 792 -12.12 -12.52 -20.75
CA THR A 792 -12.30 -11.95 -22.09
C THR A 792 -13.67 -12.32 -22.69
N ARG A 793 -14.08 -11.65 -23.77
CA ARG A 793 -15.36 -11.93 -24.46
C ARG A 793 -15.43 -13.36 -25.04
N VAL A 794 -14.28 -14.02 -25.25
CA VAL A 794 -14.19 -15.46 -25.56
C VAL A 794 -14.90 -16.33 -24.53
N TYR A 795 -14.86 -15.96 -23.24
CA TYR A 795 -15.50 -16.71 -22.15
C TYR A 795 -16.91 -16.19 -21.78
N ARG A 796 -17.55 -15.39 -22.65
CA ARG A 796 -18.86 -14.74 -22.42
C ARG A 796 -19.92 -15.69 -21.88
N LEU A 797 -20.11 -16.85 -22.51
CA LEU A 797 -21.17 -17.81 -22.14
C LEU A 797 -20.88 -18.52 -20.80
N GLN A 798 -19.62 -18.87 -20.55
CA GLN A 798 -19.19 -19.47 -19.29
C GLN A 798 -19.29 -18.47 -18.13
N GLU A 799 -18.93 -17.20 -18.36
CA GLU A 799 -19.06 -16.15 -17.34
C GLU A 799 -20.53 -15.85 -17.04
N GLN A 800 -21.39 -15.72 -18.05
CA GLN A 800 -22.84 -15.60 -17.86
C GLN A 800 -23.39 -16.75 -17.00
N SER A 801 -22.98 -17.98 -17.30
CA SER A 801 -23.46 -19.18 -16.59
C SER A 801 -22.99 -19.23 -15.13
N ILE A 802 -21.71 -18.92 -14.85
CA ILE A 802 -21.17 -18.85 -13.48
C ILE A 802 -21.79 -17.68 -12.69
N VAL A 803 -21.98 -16.52 -13.34
CA VAL A 803 -22.61 -15.35 -12.74
C VAL A 803 -24.03 -15.68 -12.29
N LEU A 804 -24.82 -16.26 -13.20
CA LEU A 804 -26.22 -16.56 -12.96
C LEU A 804 -26.39 -17.70 -11.95
N TYR A 805 -25.57 -18.76 -12.04
CA TYR A 805 -25.54 -19.84 -11.05
C TYR A 805 -25.30 -19.30 -9.64
N LYS A 806 -24.22 -18.55 -9.42
CA LYS A 806 -23.89 -18.03 -8.08
C LYS A 806 -24.93 -17.03 -7.58
N ALA A 807 -25.41 -16.14 -8.44
CA ALA A 807 -26.45 -15.18 -8.07
C ALA A 807 -27.78 -15.86 -7.70
N LEU A 808 -28.16 -16.96 -8.38
CA LEU A 808 -29.35 -17.74 -8.03
C LEU A 808 -29.15 -18.58 -6.77
N CYS A 809 -27.98 -19.22 -6.57
CA CYS A 809 -27.66 -19.96 -5.35
C CYS A 809 -27.83 -19.10 -4.09
N ASP A 810 -27.35 -17.86 -4.10
CA ASP A 810 -27.54 -16.89 -3.01
C ASP A 810 -29.02 -16.58 -2.73
N LEU A 811 -29.91 -16.78 -3.71
CA LEU A 811 -31.33 -16.38 -3.67
C LEU A 811 -32.32 -17.55 -3.57
N ILE A 812 -31.86 -18.82 -3.58
CA ILE A 812 -32.72 -20.02 -3.44
C ILE A 812 -33.65 -19.89 -2.22
N HIS A 813 -33.12 -19.42 -1.09
CA HIS A 813 -33.85 -19.26 0.16
C HIS A 813 -35.00 -18.24 0.11
N LEU A 814 -35.07 -17.38 -0.92
CA LEU A 814 -36.15 -16.41 -1.10
C LEU A 814 -37.32 -16.96 -1.92
N ASN A 815 -37.10 -17.99 -2.75
CA ASN A 815 -38.14 -18.59 -3.60
C ASN A 815 -37.76 -20.02 -3.98
N SER A 816 -37.78 -20.92 -2.99
CA SER A 816 -37.48 -22.36 -3.15
C SER A 816 -38.53 -23.14 -3.95
N GLU A 817 -39.70 -22.55 -4.21
CA GLU A 817 -40.71 -23.12 -5.12
C GLU A 817 -40.31 -22.96 -6.59
N SER A 818 -39.66 -21.84 -6.94
CA SER A 818 -39.27 -21.51 -8.32
C SER A 818 -37.81 -21.83 -8.63
N ILE A 819 -36.92 -21.77 -7.63
CA ILE A 819 -35.48 -21.99 -7.77
C ILE A 819 -35.08 -23.18 -6.90
N LYS A 820 -34.60 -24.27 -7.51
CA LYS A 820 -34.28 -25.52 -6.83
C LYS A 820 -33.13 -26.26 -7.50
N PHE A 821 -32.47 -27.15 -6.76
CA PHE A 821 -31.60 -28.16 -7.35
C PHE A 821 -32.41 -29.40 -7.74
N GLU A 822 -32.08 -29.99 -8.89
CA GLU A 822 -32.55 -31.32 -9.30
C GLU A 822 -31.59 -32.42 -8.79
N GLU A 823 -31.99 -33.68 -8.94
CA GLU A 823 -31.26 -34.86 -8.42
C GLU A 823 -29.81 -34.99 -8.97
N ASP A 824 -29.54 -34.42 -10.14
CA ASP A 824 -28.22 -34.42 -10.81
C ASP A 824 -27.33 -33.23 -10.43
N SER A 825 -27.72 -32.43 -9.44
CA SER A 825 -27.11 -31.14 -9.07
C SER A 825 -27.26 -30.00 -10.09
N THR A 826 -28.11 -30.15 -11.12
CA THR A 826 -28.51 -29.04 -11.98
C THR A 826 -29.35 -28.03 -11.19
N LEU A 827 -29.07 -26.73 -11.34
CA LEU A 827 -29.88 -25.67 -10.74
C LEU A 827 -30.95 -25.20 -11.72
N THR A 828 -32.23 -25.36 -11.37
CA THR A 828 -33.37 -24.95 -12.18
C THR A 828 -34.03 -23.71 -11.60
N TRP A 829 -34.22 -22.68 -12.43
CA TRP A 829 -35.21 -21.61 -12.21
C TRP A 829 -36.34 -21.77 -13.21
N ALA A 830 -37.51 -22.22 -12.71
CA ALA A 830 -38.61 -22.76 -13.52
C ALA A 830 -39.14 -21.77 -14.58
N ASN A 831 -39.22 -22.22 -15.83
CA ASN A 831 -39.63 -21.43 -17.01
C ASN A 831 -38.69 -20.25 -17.34
N VAL A 832 -37.44 -20.29 -16.86
CA VAL A 832 -36.42 -19.28 -17.16
C VAL A 832 -35.13 -19.94 -17.63
N VAL A 833 -34.49 -20.75 -16.77
CA VAL A 833 -33.17 -21.33 -17.07
C VAL A 833 -32.88 -22.56 -16.24
N MET A 834 -32.24 -23.56 -16.86
CA MET A 834 -31.53 -24.65 -16.18
C MET A 834 -30.03 -24.40 -16.29
N ILE A 835 -29.28 -24.63 -15.21
CA ILE A 835 -27.83 -24.43 -15.16
C ILE A 835 -27.17 -25.70 -14.63
N GLY A 836 -26.63 -26.49 -15.55
CA GLY A 836 -25.82 -27.67 -15.28
C GLY A 836 -24.34 -27.41 -15.53
N THR A 837 -23.55 -28.49 -15.59
CA THR A 837 -22.14 -28.45 -15.98
C THR A 837 -21.87 -29.38 -17.17
N ASP A 838 -21.02 -28.95 -18.11
CA ASP A 838 -20.62 -29.75 -19.28
C ASP A 838 -19.62 -30.88 -18.94
N SER A 839 -19.09 -31.57 -19.96
CA SER A 839 -18.14 -32.68 -19.78
C SER A 839 -16.76 -32.25 -19.26
N GLU A 840 -16.38 -30.99 -19.39
CA GLU A 840 -15.19 -30.40 -18.77
C GLU A 840 -15.53 -29.88 -17.35
N GLY A 841 -16.82 -29.63 -17.13
CA GLY A 841 -17.46 -29.16 -15.92
C GLY A 841 -17.64 -27.66 -15.85
N SER A 842 -17.52 -26.95 -16.98
CA SER A 842 -17.89 -25.54 -17.05
C SER A 842 -19.40 -25.43 -16.89
N TYR A 843 -19.88 -24.39 -16.20
CA TYR A 843 -21.32 -24.16 -16.09
C TYR A 843 -21.91 -23.74 -17.44
N THR A 844 -23.09 -24.27 -17.75
CA THR A 844 -23.82 -24.00 -19.00
C THR A 844 -25.29 -23.71 -18.72
N CYS A 845 -25.76 -22.52 -19.10
CA CYS A 845 -27.19 -22.19 -19.12
C CYS A 845 -27.91 -22.81 -20.33
N ALA A 846 -28.98 -23.56 -20.06
CA ALA A 846 -30.02 -23.92 -21.02
C ALA A 846 -31.28 -23.08 -20.71
N TRP A 847 -31.61 -22.14 -21.60
CA TRP A 847 -32.73 -21.20 -21.39
C TRP A 847 -34.07 -21.83 -21.78
N GLU A 848 -35.06 -21.73 -20.88
CA GLU A 848 -36.41 -22.24 -21.12
C GLU A 848 -37.28 -21.18 -21.85
N GLY A 849 -36.86 -20.82 -23.06
CA GLY A 849 -37.51 -19.82 -23.91
C GLY A 849 -37.07 -18.37 -23.65
N GLU A 850 -37.61 -17.45 -24.45
CA GLU A 850 -37.29 -16.02 -24.38
C GLU A 850 -38.07 -15.32 -23.25
N SER A 851 -37.71 -15.62 -22.00
CA SER A 851 -38.23 -14.87 -20.85
C SER A 851 -37.82 -13.38 -20.95
N THR A 852 -38.63 -12.48 -20.37
CA THR A 852 -38.27 -11.04 -20.33
C THR A 852 -36.99 -10.77 -19.53
N PHE A 853 -36.66 -11.65 -18.57
CA PHE A 853 -35.35 -11.66 -17.92
C PHE A 853 -34.22 -12.02 -18.90
N TYR A 854 -34.37 -13.08 -19.69
CA TYR A 854 -33.39 -13.49 -20.70
C TYR A 854 -33.08 -12.35 -21.69
N GLN A 855 -34.13 -11.69 -22.21
CA GLN A 855 -33.98 -10.55 -23.12
C GLN A 855 -33.19 -9.40 -22.47
N VAL A 856 -33.60 -8.93 -21.28
CA VAL A 856 -32.88 -7.82 -20.61
C VAL A 856 -31.48 -8.22 -20.18
N PHE A 857 -31.26 -9.45 -19.73
CA PHE A 857 -29.94 -9.94 -19.30
C PHE A 857 -28.97 -10.06 -20.49
N THR A 858 -29.36 -10.75 -21.55
CA THR A 858 -28.47 -11.08 -22.67
C THR A 858 -28.37 -9.98 -23.73
N GLU A 859 -29.42 -9.18 -23.94
CA GLU A 859 -29.42 -8.15 -24.98
C GLU A 859 -29.10 -6.74 -24.48
N ILE A 860 -29.14 -6.49 -23.16
CA ILE A 860 -28.89 -5.14 -22.59
C ILE A 860 -27.86 -5.19 -21.47
N ALA A 861 -28.10 -5.94 -20.39
CA ALA A 861 -27.22 -5.94 -19.22
C ALA A 861 -25.81 -6.43 -19.56
N TRP A 862 -25.71 -7.53 -20.31
CA TRP A 862 -24.42 -8.11 -20.68
C TRP A 862 -23.64 -7.29 -21.72
N PRO A 863 -24.24 -6.84 -22.84
CA PRO A 863 -23.58 -5.90 -23.75
C PRO A 863 -23.09 -4.64 -23.06
N LEU A 864 -23.92 -4.04 -22.18
CA LEU A 864 -23.51 -2.87 -21.41
C LEU A 864 -22.32 -3.15 -20.48
N LEU A 865 -22.28 -4.31 -19.81
CA LEU A 865 -21.12 -4.73 -19.02
C LEU A 865 -19.85 -4.86 -19.87
N GLU A 866 -19.96 -5.44 -21.07
CA GLU A 866 -18.83 -5.56 -22.00
C GLU A 866 -18.39 -4.23 -22.60
N VAL A 867 -19.29 -3.24 -22.71
CA VAL A 867 -18.95 -1.84 -23.05
C VAL A 867 -18.29 -1.11 -21.89
N LEU A 868 -18.79 -1.27 -20.66
CA LEU A 868 -18.16 -0.71 -19.47
C LEU A 868 -16.73 -1.26 -19.29
N ARG A 869 -16.50 -2.53 -19.64
CA ARG A 869 -15.19 -3.18 -19.61
C ARG A 869 -14.15 -2.61 -20.58
N VAL A 870 -14.56 -1.88 -21.62
CA VAL A 870 -13.62 -1.17 -22.54
C VAL A 870 -12.79 -0.14 -21.79
N TYR A 871 -13.40 0.60 -20.84
CA TYR A 871 -12.72 1.66 -20.07
C TYR A 871 -12.50 1.29 -18.59
N ARG A 872 -13.23 0.30 -18.05
CA ARG A 872 -13.13 -0.13 -16.65
C ARG A 872 -13.17 -1.65 -16.52
N GLN A 873 -12.03 -2.26 -16.24
CA GLN A 873 -11.98 -3.70 -15.93
C GLN A 873 -12.81 -4.01 -14.66
N LEU A 874 -14.00 -4.59 -14.86
CA LEU A 874 -14.94 -5.02 -13.82
C LEU A 874 -14.88 -6.54 -13.66
N GLY A 875 -14.54 -7.03 -12.46
CA GLY A 875 -14.38 -8.45 -12.18
C GLY A 875 -15.70 -9.19 -12.00
N THR A 876 -15.71 -10.52 -12.25
CA THR A 876 -16.90 -11.38 -12.23
C THR A 876 -17.70 -11.30 -10.92
N ALA A 877 -17.07 -11.08 -9.76
CA ALA A 877 -17.81 -10.91 -8.49
C ALA A 877 -18.62 -9.60 -8.40
N GLN A 878 -18.20 -8.55 -9.12
CA GLN A 878 -19.00 -7.32 -9.26
C GLN A 878 -20.21 -7.57 -10.17
N VAL A 879 -20.03 -8.40 -11.20
CA VAL A 879 -21.12 -8.83 -12.09
C VAL A 879 -22.13 -9.73 -11.37
N ILE A 880 -21.67 -10.70 -10.55
CA ILE A 880 -22.53 -11.49 -9.65
C ILE A 880 -23.33 -10.56 -8.74
N SER A 881 -22.67 -9.55 -8.14
CA SER A 881 -23.34 -8.60 -7.25
C SER A 881 -24.40 -7.77 -7.98
N LEU A 882 -24.12 -7.31 -9.20
CA LEU A 882 -25.05 -6.58 -10.05
C LEU A 882 -26.27 -7.45 -10.42
N VAL A 883 -26.03 -8.67 -10.90
CA VAL A 883 -27.09 -9.59 -11.33
C VAL A 883 -27.93 -10.04 -10.14
N ARG A 884 -27.33 -10.29 -8.97
CA ARG A 884 -28.06 -10.58 -7.73
C ARG A 884 -28.93 -9.39 -7.29
N GLN A 885 -28.42 -8.15 -7.38
CA GLN A 885 -29.18 -6.94 -7.06
C GLN A 885 -30.35 -6.70 -8.03
N MET A 886 -30.20 -7.08 -9.32
CA MET A 886 -31.28 -7.07 -10.31
C MET A 886 -32.30 -8.19 -10.09
N LEU A 887 -31.84 -9.41 -9.77
CA LEU A 887 -32.68 -10.60 -9.50
C LEU A 887 -33.50 -10.49 -8.23
N THR A 888 -32.94 -9.95 -7.14
CA THR A 888 -33.58 -9.89 -5.82
C THR A 888 -34.99 -9.27 -5.86
N PRO A 889 -35.20 -8.04 -6.37
CA PRO A 889 -36.55 -7.48 -6.48
C PRO A 889 -37.41 -8.21 -7.53
N GLY A 890 -36.80 -8.77 -8.58
CA GLY A 890 -37.54 -9.49 -9.62
C GLY A 890 -38.12 -10.83 -9.17
N ILE A 891 -37.39 -11.58 -8.36
CA ILE A 891 -37.84 -12.83 -7.75
C ILE A 891 -38.86 -12.55 -6.64
N LEU A 892 -38.59 -11.57 -5.75
CA LEU A 892 -39.48 -11.23 -4.63
C LEU A 892 -40.83 -10.64 -5.07
N ASN A 893 -40.86 -9.87 -6.16
CA ASN A 893 -42.08 -9.22 -6.65
C ASN A 893 -42.67 -9.87 -7.91
N GLY A 894 -42.09 -10.98 -8.40
CA GLY A 894 -42.57 -11.69 -9.59
C GLY A 894 -42.56 -10.85 -10.86
N TYR A 895 -41.42 -10.27 -11.24
CA TYR A 895 -41.31 -9.43 -12.44
C TYR A 895 -41.48 -10.24 -13.73
N THR A 896 -42.43 -9.81 -14.57
CA THR A 896 -42.78 -10.47 -15.83
C THR A 896 -42.60 -9.55 -17.04
N THR A 897 -42.48 -8.23 -16.88
CA THR A 897 -42.36 -7.28 -17.99
C THR A 897 -40.93 -6.82 -18.22
N PHE A 898 -40.62 -6.46 -19.47
CA PHE A 898 -39.33 -5.91 -19.88
C PHE A 898 -38.96 -4.64 -19.10
N ASP A 899 -39.92 -3.71 -18.94
CA ASP A 899 -39.69 -2.45 -18.21
C ASP A 899 -39.34 -2.66 -16.73
N GLN A 900 -39.93 -3.66 -16.07
CA GLN A 900 -39.60 -4.01 -14.67
C GLN A 900 -38.13 -4.47 -14.55
N TRP A 901 -37.70 -5.37 -15.43
CA TRP A 901 -36.32 -5.85 -15.46
C TRP A 901 -35.32 -4.75 -15.87
N LEU A 902 -35.69 -3.88 -16.80
CA LEU A 902 -34.86 -2.74 -17.21
C LEU A 902 -34.73 -1.70 -16.07
N GLN A 903 -35.80 -1.46 -15.30
CA GLN A 903 -35.74 -0.60 -14.11
C GLN A 903 -34.87 -1.22 -13.00
N ALA A 904 -34.95 -2.54 -12.80
CA ALA A 904 -34.09 -3.25 -11.86
C ALA A 904 -32.61 -3.12 -12.25
N LEU A 905 -32.29 -3.23 -13.54
CA LEU A 905 -30.95 -3.00 -14.07
C LEU A 905 -30.46 -1.56 -13.84
N ASP A 906 -31.28 -0.53 -14.15
CA ASP A 906 -30.91 0.89 -13.95
C ASP A 906 -30.59 1.20 -12.48
N ILE A 907 -31.32 0.61 -11.54
CA ILE A 907 -31.06 0.72 -10.09
C ILE A 907 -29.79 -0.05 -9.71
N ALA A 908 -29.67 -1.32 -10.10
CA ALA A 908 -28.53 -2.16 -9.75
C ALA A 908 -27.20 -1.60 -10.26
N LEU A 909 -27.19 -0.98 -11.45
CA LEU A 909 -26.03 -0.28 -12.00
C LEU A 909 -25.63 0.95 -11.17
N CYS A 910 -26.62 1.69 -10.64
CA CYS A 910 -26.37 2.81 -9.74
C CYS A 910 -25.77 2.34 -8.40
N ASP A 911 -26.30 1.26 -7.83
CA ASP A 911 -25.91 0.77 -6.50
C ASP A 911 -24.55 0.03 -6.50
N VAL A 912 -24.27 -0.74 -7.56
CA VAL A 912 -23.11 -1.67 -7.58
C VAL A 912 -21.93 -1.15 -8.41
N ILE A 913 -22.21 -0.48 -9.54
CA ILE A 913 -21.19 -0.19 -10.57
C ILE A 913 -20.85 1.30 -10.66
N ALA A 914 -21.79 2.21 -10.45
CA ALA A 914 -21.58 3.63 -10.76
C ALA A 914 -20.37 4.25 -10.03
N ASP A 915 -20.21 4.00 -8.72
CA ASP A 915 -19.07 4.55 -7.96
C ASP A 915 -17.71 4.02 -8.47
N GLN A 916 -17.67 2.81 -9.03
CA GLN A 916 -16.47 2.25 -9.67
C GLN A 916 -16.10 2.97 -10.98
N LEU A 917 -17.04 3.72 -11.58
CA LEU A 917 -16.84 4.51 -12.80
C LEU A 917 -16.45 5.96 -12.51
N GLN A 918 -16.53 6.44 -11.27
CA GLN A 918 -16.12 7.80 -10.90
C GLN A 918 -14.63 8.07 -11.23
N VAL A 919 -13.80 7.03 -11.34
CA VAL A 919 -12.38 7.16 -11.70
C VAL A 919 -12.15 7.57 -13.16
N LEU A 920 -13.09 7.29 -14.07
CA LEU A 920 -12.97 7.47 -15.52
C LEU A 920 -12.78 8.94 -15.94
N LEU A 921 -12.03 9.16 -17.01
CA LEU A 921 -11.78 10.46 -17.58
C LEU A 921 -13.07 11.06 -18.19
N PRO A 922 -13.17 12.41 -18.29
CA PRO A 922 -14.39 13.06 -18.79
C PRO A 922 -14.80 12.67 -20.22
N ASP A 923 -13.85 12.23 -21.06
CA ASP A 923 -14.05 11.71 -22.41
C ASP A 923 -14.49 10.23 -22.42
N GLU A 924 -13.91 9.38 -21.58
CA GLU A 924 -14.38 8.00 -21.37
C GLU A 924 -15.85 8.00 -20.88
N LEU A 925 -16.19 8.90 -19.94
CA LEU A 925 -17.57 9.13 -19.49
C LEU A 925 -18.48 9.66 -20.60
N ASP A 926 -17.97 10.46 -21.54
CA ASP A 926 -18.74 10.93 -22.69
C ASP A 926 -19.08 9.79 -23.64
N VAL A 927 -18.14 8.88 -23.94
CA VAL A 927 -18.41 7.70 -24.77
C VAL A 927 -19.51 6.84 -24.15
N LEU A 928 -19.44 6.56 -22.85
CA LEU A 928 -20.49 5.82 -22.14
C LEU A 928 -21.85 6.57 -22.15
N LEU A 929 -21.83 7.89 -22.04
CA LEU A 929 -23.04 8.72 -22.15
C LEU A 929 -23.61 8.80 -23.57
N TRP A 930 -22.80 8.61 -24.61
CA TRP A 930 -23.29 8.47 -25.99
C TRP A 930 -23.91 7.09 -26.19
N TYR A 931 -23.26 6.03 -25.71
CA TYR A 931 -23.76 4.66 -25.85
C TYR A 931 -25.17 4.47 -25.26
N VAL A 932 -25.43 5.04 -24.08
CA VAL A 932 -26.73 4.90 -23.38
C VAL A 932 -27.80 5.89 -23.90
N ARG A 933 -27.52 6.69 -24.94
CA ARG A 933 -28.41 7.81 -25.36
C ARG A 933 -28.56 8.03 -26.87
N LEU A 934 -27.63 7.57 -27.69
CA LEU A 934 -27.66 7.69 -29.15
C LEU A 934 -28.05 6.34 -29.77
N ASP A 935 -28.60 6.39 -30.98
CA ASP A 935 -28.67 5.22 -31.87
C ASP A 935 -27.28 4.86 -32.44
N ALA A 936 -27.20 3.72 -33.13
CA ALA A 936 -25.95 3.16 -33.65
C ALA A 936 -25.22 4.10 -34.61
N ASP A 937 -25.94 4.67 -35.59
CA ASP A 937 -25.35 5.54 -36.62
C ASP A 937 -24.86 6.85 -35.99
N ALA A 938 -25.69 7.47 -35.14
CA ALA A 938 -25.32 8.68 -34.41
C ALA A 938 -24.15 8.44 -33.43
N PHE A 939 -24.03 7.26 -32.83
CA PHE A 939 -22.88 6.89 -32.00
C PHE A 939 -21.59 6.78 -32.83
N ILE A 940 -21.62 6.09 -33.97
CA ILE A 940 -20.46 5.90 -34.86
C ILE A 940 -19.94 7.24 -35.38
N GLU A 941 -20.84 8.11 -35.86
CA GLU A 941 -20.49 9.47 -36.30
C GLU A 941 -19.86 10.25 -35.13
N ARG A 942 -20.49 10.20 -33.94
CA ARG A 942 -20.02 10.95 -32.77
C ARG A 942 -18.66 10.48 -32.26
N TYR A 943 -18.41 9.18 -32.27
CA TYR A 943 -17.16 8.58 -31.81
C TYR A 943 -15.99 8.95 -32.73
N ASN A 944 -16.18 8.85 -34.06
CA ASN A 944 -15.13 9.23 -35.02
C ASN A 944 -14.87 10.75 -35.03
N MET A 945 -15.90 11.59 -34.91
CA MET A 945 -15.71 13.03 -34.70
C MET A 945 -14.96 13.36 -33.40
N PHE A 946 -15.07 12.52 -32.38
CA PHE A 946 -14.32 12.64 -31.15
C PHE A 946 -12.85 12.22 -31.31
N LEU A 947 -12.56 11.11 -32.01
CA LEU A 947 -11.18 10.71 -32.33
C LEU A 947 -10.45 11.79 -33.16
N LEU A 948 -11.13 12.36 -34.16
CA LEU A 948 -10.62 13.51 -34.92
C LEU A 948 -10.27 14.70 -34.01
N GLY A 949 -11.13 15.00 -33.02
CA GLY A 949 -10.86 16.00 -31.98
C GLY A 949 -9.71 15.68 -31.02
N LEU A 950 -9.19 14.45 -31.06
CA LEU A 950 -8.00 13.99 -30.32
C LEU A 950 -6.74 13.86 -31.18
N ALA A 951 -6.78 14.07 -32.50
CA ALA A 951 -5.60 13.98 -33.38
C ALA A 951 -4.40 14.81 -32.87
N GLY A 952 -4.65 16.05 -32.42
CA GLY A 952 -3.64 16.91 -31.78
C GLY A 952 -3.23 16.53 -30.34
N LYS A 953 -3.64 15.35 -29.83
CA LYS A 953 -3.41 14.87 -28.45
C LYS A 953 -3.04 13.38 -28.46
N PRO A 954 -1.90 12.98 -29.05
CA PRO A 954 -1.57 11.60 -29.37
C PRO A 954 -1.64 10.64 -28.17
N ARG A 955 -1.27 11.08 -26.95
CA ARG A 955 -1.41 10.24 -25.73
C ARG A 955 -2.86 9.88 -25.37
N ARG A 956 -3.83 10.78 -25.62
CA ARG A 956 -5.25 10.50 -25.37
C ARG A 956 -5.86 9.71 -26.50
N LEU A 957 -5.48 10.01 -27.75
CA LEU A 957 -5.90 9.21 -28.91
C LEU A 957 -5.45 7.75 -28.74
N ASN A 958 -4.18 7.53 -28.38
CA ASN A 958 -3.63 6.20 -28.11
C ASN A 958 -4.42 5.45 -27.03
N ALA A 959 -4.72 6.09 -25.89
CA ALA A 959 -5.48 5.44 -24.82
C ALA A 959 -6.88 4.93 -25.28
N HIS A 960 -7.56 5.65 -26.18
CA HIS A 960 -8.84 5.18 -26.74
C HIS A 960 -8.66 4.07 -27.79
N LEU A 961 -7.60 4.10 -28.60
CA LEU A 961 -7.31 3.06 -29.59
C LEU A 961 -6.81 1.76 -28.92
N GLU A 962 -5.92 1.86 -27.93
CA GLU A 962 -5.51 0.75 -27.06
C GLU A 962 -6.71 0.13 -26.33
N ALA A 963 -7.67 0.92 -25.85
CA ALA A 963 -8.88 0.40 -25.21
C ALA A 963 -9.73 -0.48 -26.17
N LEU A 964 -9.74 -0.17 -27.47
CA LEU A 964 -10.39 -1.01 -28.50
C LEU A 964 -9.53 -2.24 -28.85
N SER A 965 -8.20 -2.08 -28.90
CA SER A 965 -7.26 -3.17 -29.21
C SER A 965 -7.23 -4.25 -28.12
N ASN A 966 -7.44 -3.88 -26.86
CA ASN A 966 -7.57 -4.82 -25.74
C ASN A 966 -8.85 -5.70 -25.78
N ILE A 967 -9.76 -5.47 -26.73
CA ILE A 967 -10.96 -6.29 -26.91
C ILE A 967 -10.62 -7.55 -27.71
N VAL A 968 -10.75 -8.73 -27.10
CA VAL A 968 -10.57 -10.04 -27.74
C VAL A 968 -11.92 -10.74 -27.85
N GLU A 969 -12.49 -10.79 -29.06
CA GLU A 969 -13.79 -11.42 -29.35
C GLU A 969 -13.72 -12.92 -29.61
N SER A 970 -12.58 -13.42 -30.09
CA SER A 970 -12.40 -14.83 -30.44
C SER A 970 -10.98 -15.28 -30.15
N GLU A 971 -10.75 -16.59 -30.12
CA GLU A 971 -9.41 -17.19 -30.02
C GLU A 971 -8.47 -16.78 -31.18
N GLN A 972 -9.00 -16.17 -32.24
CA GLN A 972 -8.27 -15.82 -33.46
C GLN A 972 -7.63 -14.42 -33.44
N GLY A 973 -7.98 -13.54 -32.48
CA GLY A 973 -7.28 -12.25 -32.32
C GLY A 973 -8.04 -11.11 -31.63
N GLN A 974 -7.33 -9.98 -31.51
CA GLN A 974 -7.85 -8.67 -31.08
C GLN A 974 -8.84 -8.10 -32.10
N LEU A 975 -9.72 -7.21 -31.64
CA LEU A 975 -10.67 -6.50 -32.50
C LEU A 975 -10.01 -5.37 -33.32
N LEU A 976 -8.92 -4.80 -32.81
CA LEU A 976 -8.05 -3.85 -33.48
C LEU A 976 -6.61 -4.27 -33.17
N THR A 977 -5.81 -4.56 -34.19
CA THR A 977 -4.42 -5.00 -34.00
C THR A 977 -3.50 -3.84 -33.60
N ASP A 978 -2.39 -4.14 -32.92
CA ASP A 978 -1.38 -3.14 -32.56
C ASP A 978 -0.87 -2.36 -33.80
N GLU A 979 -0.77 -3.02 -34.96
CA GLU A 979 -0.38 -2.39 -36.24
C GLU A 979 -1.46 -1.41 -36.75
N GLU A 980 -2.75 -1.74 -36.63
CA GLU A 980 -3.84 -0.83 -36.96
C GLU A 980 -3.91 0.37 -35.99
N VAL A 981 -3.57 0.18 -34.70
CA VAL A 981 -3.41 1.28 -33.74
C VAL A 981 -2.30 2.23 -34.18
N GLU A 982 -1.11 1.72 -34.52
CA GLU A 982 0.01 2.55 -35.00
C GLU A 982 -0.35 3.30 -36.29
N ILE A 983 -1.03 2.65 -37.24
CA ILE A 983 -1.51 3.29 -38.47
C ILE A 983 -2.48 4.43 -38.15
N LEU A 984 -3.50 4.19 -37.31
CA LEU A 984 -4.50 5.20 -36.95
C LEU A 984 -3.90 6.39 -36.19
N LEU A 985 -2.87 6.18 -35.36
CA LEU A 985 -2.12 7.26 -34.70
C LEU A 985 -1.34 8.14 -35.66
N GLY A 986 -0.97 7.62 -36.83
CA GLY A 986 -0.24 8.34 -37.88
C GLY A 986 -1.11 9.13 -38.85
N LEU A 987 -2.45 9.03 -38.76
CA LEU A 987 -3.37 9.75 -39.64
C LEU A 987 -3.70 11.15 -39.12
N ASP A 988 -3.75 12.14 -40.03
CA ASP A 988 -4.27 13.48 -39.73
C ASP A 988 -5.78 13.44 -39.37
N GLU A 989 -6.53 12.50 -39.96
CA GLU A 989 -7.96 12.26 -39.71
C GLU A 989 -8.18 10.81 -39.21
N PRO A 990 -7.93 10.52 -37.91
CA PRO A 990 -8.09 9.18 -37.36
C PRO A 990 -9.57 8.79 -37.26
N ALA A 991 -9.95 7.69 -37.91
CA ALA A 991 -11.30 7.14 -37.89
C ALA A 991 -11.29 5.60 -37.84
N VAL A 992 -12.08 5.03 -36.92
CA VAL A 992 -12.27 3.60 -36.76
C VAL A 992 -13.48 3.15 -37.59
N SER A 993 -13.37 1.96 -38.23
CA SER A 993 -14.43 1.45 -39.09
C SER A 993 -15.75 1.20 -38.34
N ALA A 994 -16.88 1.41 -39.02
CA ALA A 994 -18.21 1.17 -38.46
C ALA A 994 -18.39 -0.25 -37.92
N ASN A 995 -17.82 -1.26 -38.60
CA ASN A 995 -17.88 -2.66 -38.18
C ASN A 995 -17.16 -2.88 -36.82
N ILE A 996 -15.94 -2.34 -36.67
CA ILE A 996 -15.20 -2.41 -35.40
C ILE A 996 -16.00 -1.74 -34.27
N LEU A 997 -16.59 -0.56 -34.51
CA LEU A 997 -17.39 0.13 -33.50
C LEU A 997 -18.70 -0.60 -33.17
N GLN A 998 -19.36 -1.22 -34.16
CA GLN A 998 -20.56 -2.04 -33.95
C GLN A 998 -20.29 -3.24 -33.05
N VAL A 999 -19.14 -3.92 -33.22
CA VAL A 999 -18.73 -5.05 -32.38
C VAL A 999 -18.22 -4.58 -31.02
N ALA A 1000 -17.32 -3.61 -30.97
CA ALA A 1000 -16.76 -3.07 -29.72
C ALA A 1000 -17.86 -2.58 -28.76
N PHE A 1001 -18.85 -1.86 -29.30
CA PHE A 1001 -19.91 -1.21 -28.53
C PHE A 1001 -21.28 -1.91 -28.62
N HIS A 1002 -21.37 -3.10 -29.20
CA HIS A 1002 -22.63 -3.86 -29.31
C HIS A 1002 -23.80 -3.04 -29.91
N LEU A 1003 -23.53 -2.24 -30.94
CA LEU A 1003 -24.49 -1.26 -31.48
C LEU A 1003 -25.65 -1.89 -32.26
N ASN A 1004 -25.63 -3.21 -32.47
CA ASN A 1004 -26.69 -3.96 -33.15
C ASN A 1004 -27.86 -4.34 -32.23
N HIS A 1005 -27.78 -4.04 -30.93
CA HIS A 1005 -28.80 -4.33 -29.92
C HIS A 1005 -29.91 -3.27 -29.88
N PRO A 1006 -31.13 -3.61 -29.41
CA PRO A 1006 -32.25 -2.67 -29.36
C PRO A 1006 -31.97 -1.46 -28.44
N ALA A 1007 -32.37 -0.27 -28.88
CA ALA A 1007 -32.15 0.97 -28.14
C ALA A 1007 -32.91 0.97 -26.80
N PHE A 1008 -32.17 1.16 -25.71
CA PHE A 1008 -32.68 1.14 -24.33
C PHE A 1008 -32.50 2.50 -23.63
N LYS A 1009 -33.09 2.66 -22.43
CA LYS A 1009 -32.96 3.89 -21.63
C LYS A 1009 -32.73 3.55 -20.15
N LEU A 1010 -31.58 4.02 -19.63
CA LEU A 1010 -31.20 3.89 -18.22
C LEU A 1010 -31.10 5.30 -17.60
N PRO A 1011 -32.24 5.96 -17.28
CA PRO A 1011 -32.28 7.36 -16.92
C PRO A 1011 -31.57 7.68 -15.60
N GLN A 1012 -31.54 6.76 -14.63
CA GLN A 1012 -30.87 6.98 -13.36
C GLN A 1012 -29.36 6.84 -13.50
N PHE A 1013 -28.89 5.79 -14.18
CA PHE A 1013 -27.48 5.56 -14.47
C PHE A 1013 -26.90 6.68 -15.33
N ALA A 1014 -27.58 7.08 -16.42
CA ALA A 1014 -27.18 8.21 -17.25
C ALA A 1014 -27.27 9.57 -16.55
N ARG A 1015 -28.02 9.69 -15.44
CA ARG A 1015 -27.97 10.86 -14.54
C ARG A 1015 -26.73 10.80 -13.63
N ARG A 1016 -26.43 9.64 -13.05
CA ARG A 1016 -25.27 9.42 -12.16
C ARG A 1016 -23.94 9.65 -12.88
N LEU A 1017 -23.77 9.13 -14.11
CA LEU A 1017 -22.60 9.41 -14.95
C LEU A 1017 -22.40 10.91 -15.24
N ARG A 1018 -23.50 11.66 -15.47
CA ARG A 1018 -23.44 13.12 -15.66
C ARG A 1018 -23.01 13.86 -14.38
N SER A 1019 -23.42 13.40 -13.20
CA SER A 1019 -22.96 13.98 -11.93
C SER A 1019 -21.44 13.89 -11.78
N TYR A 1020 -20.84 12.71 -11.98
CA TYR A 1020 -19.37 12.55 -11.89
C TYR A 1020 -18.62 13.42 -12.91
N LYS A 1021 -19.15 13.57 -14.13
CA LYS A 1021 -18.57 14.47 -15.13
C LYS A 1021 -18.63 15.94 -14.68
N ALA A 1022 -19.73 16.37 -14.06
CA ALA A 1022 -19.89 17.72 -13.55
C ALA A 1022 -18.98 18.01 -12.35
N GLU A 1023 -18.84 17.06 -11.42
CA GLU A 1023 -17.95 17.13 -10.26
C GLU A 1023 -16.46 17.31 -10.64
N ARG A 1024 -16.06 16.80 -11.82
CA ARG A 1024 -14.69 16.95 -12.37
C ARG A 1024 -14.52 18.17 -13.29
N GLY A 1025 -15.57 18.94 -13.53
CA GLY A 1025 -15.59 20.08 -14.45
C GLY A 1025 -15.68 21.46 -13.79
N LEU A 1026 -15.49 21.54 -12.47
CA LEU A 1026 -15.57 22.74 -11.63
C LEU A 1026 -14.23 23.06 -10.96
#